data_AF-A0A136J511-F1
#
_entry.id   AF-A0A136J511-F1
#
_cell.length_a   1.000
_cell.length_b   1.000
_cell.length_c   1.000
_cell.angle_alpha   90.00
_cell.angle_beta   90.00
_cell.angle_gamma   90.00
#
_symmetry.space_group_name_H-M   'P 1'
#
loop_
_entity.id
_entity.type
_entity.pdbx_description
1 polymer ?
#
loop_
_entity_poly.entity_id
_entity_poly.type
_entity_poly.pdbx_seq_one_letter_code
_entity_poly.pdbx_strand_id
1 'polypeptide(L)'
;MDHRYAQLGHAPSTQQHDLRHQVSNISDGDYDGIRGRESLVSLQSRYGSPPPQSFSSTPAPAQAHPDGSSWSAPLRRPSSRGYAPVGGLNPSSSRRGSQRGPLKSFSARAQETIHEDESIDMSLLRSAAPPAEALYDPPPATMGLSNEPIFDMTSFSGPMGAQDEEFMRNLQQQEASGHLTGGLGQGMAPKTVISEGELLARSPTSGSIKRSLSRLGSIRMKPSLGPRTQLRSAGQDEANRRGEVIEVIVEESTDIDLSSMAGPAGFGGDHAQAGVPRATTMPLSKPKTEVFYPQPNWRPIFMQWYYLLFLIALSVVLAGCQEILYQSSARKPLLTFTSATDIAPIHYFVLRFVPTIIAVTYGVLWQNTDFEVRRLEAFYQLSKEGGALAAESINVDYETIFNIMPPFRAFQRRHHVVALSSIASLLAISLVPTLTAAAIILKPDRQTRLENERIEKFVIVDMVLSRLLTALFVVIAALGCVLFFLISRRKSGLIGDVKGIAGLAAMATVSHIMMDFKDMDTATPKDIHYKLKDRRYVLLNSSIAPDESSTATLQEQDRYREPHLPDNPHPLMMRKEGYIPFMLGLAMFIAFVPIFLYTPASVITDKAPWLITAFAVCIKLAWGGIDSSMRMMEPYYILSKRHAPARTLTLDYTAMPFALVAFRALFNKHWLVFLVGWGTVMTEGLTIFATSLATIDGQAFLTKLAKSTTSATSSQSLDGETSFIHEGLSGQETVMSFLITLGCTFFILLYMAVVATVVFVRRRHPFLPRQPSSIASVLAFVHQSRMLYDFVGTAKLSNAGMTRKLEEMGKTYGLGWFDGRDGQTHCGVDEEELTGNYKHGINYAHGNKPWLTEWQLF
;
A
#
# COMPACT_ATOMS: atom_id res chain seq x y z
N MET A 1 33.29 67.07 -20.46
CA MET A 1 33.05 67.74 -19.17
C MET A 1 32.64 66.70 -18.13
N ASP A 2 33.42 66.33 -17.11
CA ASP A 2 34.89 66.30 -16.96
C ASP A 2 35.26 65.31 -15.83
N HIS A 3 36.30 64.49 -16.06
CA HIS A 3 37.48 64.21 -15.21
C HIS A 3 37.38 64.45 -13.67
N ARG A 4 37.91 63.63 -12.72
CA ARG A 4 39.19 62.84 -12.56
C ARG A 4 39.00 61.74 -11.46
N TYR A 5 39.85 60.73 -11.14
CA TYR A 5 41.10 60.10 -11.67
C TYR A 5 41.37 58.71 -11.01
N ALA A 6 42.33 57.95 -11.57
CA ALA A 6 43.40 57.06 -11.02
C ALA A 6 43.35 56.42 -9.59
N GLN A 7 43.98 55.28 -9.25
CA GLN A 7 44.74 54.15 -9.91
C GLN A 7 45.00 53.08 -8.78
N LEU A 8 45.18 51.75 -8.94
CA LEU A 8 46.20 50.87 -9.59
C LEU A 8 45.68 49.39 -9.44
N GLY A 9 46.13 48.34 -10.16
CA GLY A 9 47.24 48.14 -11.10
C GLY A 9 47.11 46.87 -11.99
N HIS A 10 48.19 46.46 -12.66
CA HIS A 10 48.29 45.48 -13.78
C HIS A 10 47.88 44.00 -13.47
N ALA A 11 47.67 43.06 -14.43
CA ALA A 11 48.22 42.88 -15.79
C ALA A 11 47.29 42.10 -16.79
N PRO A 12 47.62 41.97 -18.10
CA PRO A 12 46.69 41.47 -19.13
C PRO A 12 47.08 40.20 -19.94
N SER A 13 46.08 39.69 -20.68
CA SER A 13 46.10 39.00 -22.01
C SER A 13 46.73 37.61 -22.25
N THR A 14 45.88 36.65 -22.66
CA THR A 14 45.96 35.76 -23.86
C THR A 14 44.57 35.14 -24.06
N GLN A 15 43.72 35.59 -25.00
CA GLN A 15 43.63 35.18 -26.42
C GLN A 15 43.51 33.67 -26.70
N GLN A 16 42.32 33.25 -27.16
CA GLN A 16 42.17 32.20 -28.19
C GLN A 16 40.79 32.30 -28.86
N HIS A 17 40.77 32.38 -30.20
CA HIS A 17 39.56 32.31 -31.03
C HIS A 17 39.89 31.48 -32.29
N ASP A 18 39.14 30.40 -32.48
CA ASP A 18 38.47 30.01 -33.74
C ASP A 18 39.17 29.51 -35.05
N LEU A 19 38.48 28.51 -35.65
CA LEU A 19 38.33 28.14 -37.09
C LEU A 19 39.34 27.24 -37.88
N ARG A 20 38.88 25.98 -38.11
CA ARG A 20 38.61 25.26 -39.40
C ARG A 20 39.69 24.79 -40.43
N HIS A 21 39.26 23.74 -41.19
CA HIS A 21 39.71 23.22 -42.53
C HIS A 21 41.01 22.36 -42.55
N GLN A 22 41.27 21.36 -43.44
CA GLN A 22 40.51 20.59 -44.47
C GLN A 22 41.34 19.32 -44.92
N VAL A 23 40.69 18.21 -45.37
CA VAL A 23 40.92 17.36 -46.60
C VAL A 23 42.38 16.86 -46.95
N SER A 24 42.72 15.67 -47.51
CA SER A 24 42.09 14.51 -48.21
C SER A 24 42.99 13.24 -48.25
N ASN A 25 42.42 12.04 -48.52
CA ASN A 25 42.76 11.05 -49.59
C ASN A 25 42.12 9.66 -49.28
N ILE A 26 41.29 9.04 -50.15
CA ILE A 26 41.63 8.08 -51.26
C ILE A 26 42.28 6.78 -50.71
N SER A 27 41.81 5.53 -50.95
CA SER A 27 40.82 4.93 -51.88
C SER A 27 40.29 3.56 -51.39
N ASP A 28 39.18 3.09 -51.99
CA ASP A 28 38.68 1.71 -52.24
C ASP A 28 39.23 0.48 -51.47
N GLY A 29 38.30 -0.38 -51.04
CA GLY A 29 38.58 -1.76 -50.59
C GLY A 29 37.32 -2.45 -50.02
N ASP A 30 36.88 -3.54 -50.66
CA ASP A 30 35.62 -4.24 -50.37
C ASP A 30 35.86 -5.61 -49.68
N TYR A 31 34.83 -6.17 -49.03
CA TYR A 31 34.74 -7.52 -48.43
C TYR A 31 35.62 -7.96 -47.22
N ASP A 32 34.88 -8.32 -46.14
CA ASP A 32 34.91 -9.59 -45.38
C ASP A 32 36.17 -10.11 -44.61
N GLY A 33 35.93 -10.85 -43.52
CA GLY A 33 36.81 -11.94 -43.07
C GLY A 33 37.98 -11.70 -42.08
N ILE A 34 37.71 -11.90 -40.78
CA ILE A 34 38.46 -12.85 -39.89
C ILE A 34 39.97 -12.59 -39.56
N ARG A 35 40.20 -12.32 -38.26
CA ARG A 35 41.35 -12.71 -37.37
C ARG A 35 42.83 -12.42 -37.77
N GLY A 36 43.53 -11.72 -36.87
CA GLY A 36 44.17 -12.43 -35.72
C GLY A 36 45.63 -12.09 -35.35
N ARG A 37 46.00 -12.54 -34.13
CA ARG A 37 47.35 -12.59 -33.50
C ARG A 37 47.95 -11.26 -33.00
N GLU A 38 48.75 -11.18 -31.94
CA GLU A 38 49.20 -12.14 -30.90
C GLU A 38 49.65 -11.34 -29.64
N SER A 39 49.64 -11.86 -28.40
CA SER A 39 50.78 -12.48 -27.67
C SER A 39 50.61 -12.05 -26.17
N LEU A 40 51.01 -12.73 -25.07
CA LEU A 40 51.88 -13.89 -24.79
C LEU A 40 51.55 -14.48 -23.37
N VAL A 41 51.97 -15.73 -23.09
CA VAL A 41 52.33 -16.30 -21.75
C VAL A 41 51.17 -16.47 -20.71
N SER A 42 50.52 -17.63 -20.47
CA SER A 42 50.94 -19.01 -20.02
C SER A 42 50.77 -19.23 -18.49
N LEU A 43 50.24 -20.35 -17.94
CA LEU A 43 49.84 -21.67 -18.48
C LEU A 43 48.99 -22.53 -17.49
N GLN A 44 48.11 -23.41 -18.03
CA GLN A 44 47.63 -24.75 -17.53
C GLN A 44 46.91 -24.90 -16.15
N SER A 45 46.03 -25.91 -15.92
CA SER A 45 45.61 -27.15 -16.67
C SER A 45 44.11 -27.48 -16.45
N ARG A 46 43.28 -27.78 -17.50
CA ARG A 46 42.82 -29.12 -18.00
C ARG A 46 42.48 -30.17 -16.91
N TYR A 47 41.39 -30.95 -16.95
CA TYR A 47 40.58 -31.56 -18.05
C TYR A 47 39.05 -31.42 -17.78
N GLY A 48 38.09 -31.71 -18.66
CA GLY A 48 38.12 -32.22 -20.05
C GLY A 48 37.02 -33.27 -20.34
N SER A 49 35.80 -32.85 -20.67
CA SER A 49 34.63 -33.75 -20.91
C SER A 49 34.41 -34.10 -22.40
N PRO A 50 34.03 -35.36 -22.76
CA PRO A 50 33.62 -35.72 -24.13
C PRO A 50 32.09 -35.62 -24.38
N PRO A 51 31.64 -35.52 -25.65
CA PRO A 51 30.24 -35.32 -26.05
C PRO A 51 29.45 -36.63 -26.34
N PRO A 52 28.11 -36.57 -26.55
CA PRO A 52 27.24 -37.75 -26.57
C PRO A 52 26.99 -38.33 -27.96
N GLN A 53 26.71 -39.65 -28.05
CA GLN A 53 26.01 -40.28 -29.18
C GLN A 53 25.01 -41.37 -28.72
N SER A 54 23.99 -41.55 -29.55
CA SER A 54 22.82 -42.42 -29.37
C SER A 54 23.04 -43.86 -29.88
N PHE A 55 22.45 -44.86 -29.23
CA PHE A 55 21.30 -45.64 -29.77
C PHE A 55 20.83 -46.73 -28.77
N SER A 56 19.67 -47.32 -29.07
CA SER A 56 18.90 -48.25 -28.22
C SER A 56 19.30 -49.73 -28.34
N SER A 57 19.27 -50.48 -27.24
CA SER A 57 18.66 -51.84 -27.16
C SER A 57 18.72 -52.48 -25.75
N THR A 58 17.55 -52.93 -25.25
CA THR A 58 17.36 -54.00 -24.24
C THR A 58 17.92 -55.36 -24.79
N PRO A 59 18.18 -56.44 -24.00
CA PRO A 59 17.59 -56.77 -22.70
C PRO A 59 18.54 -57.34 -21.59
N ALA A 60 17.92 -57.72 -20.46
CA ALA A 60 18.47 -58.41 -19.27
C ALA A 60 18.84 -59.91 -19.57
N PRO A 61 19.30 -60.78 -18.61
CA PRO A 61 19.33 -60.63 -17.13
C PRO A 61 20.50 -61.25 -16.32
N ALA A 62 20.45 -61.00 -15.00
CA ALA A 62 20.79 -61.88 -13.84
C ALA A 62 22.07 -62.75 -13.79
N GLN A 63 22.89 -62.49 -12.75
CA GLN A 63 23.62 -63.40 -11.82
C GLN A 63 24.59 -62.52 -11.01
N ALA A 64 25.07 -62.78 -9.79
CA ALA A 64 24.72 -63.56 -8.60
C ALA A 64 25.81 -63.23 -7.54
N HIS A 65 25.52 -63.42 -6.25
CA HIS A 65 26.39 -63.24 -5.06
C HIS A 65 27.69 -64.11 -5.07
N PRO A 66 28.67 -64.05 -4.11
CA PRO A 66 28.54 -63.60 -2.70
C PRO A 66 29.72 -62.90 -1.95
N ASP A 67 29.34 -62.37 -0.77
CA ASP A 67 29.97 -62.35 0.57
C ASP A 67 31.34 -61.72 0.92
N GLY A 68 31.32 -60.99 2.06
CA GLY A 68 32.47 -60.51 2.84
C GLY A 68 32.05 -59.62 4.03
N SER A 69 31.91 -60.21 5.23
CA SER A 69 31.51 -59.60 6.52
C SER A 69 32.48 -58.50 7.05
N SER A 70 32.22 -57.69 8.10
CA SER A 70 31.42 -57.88 9.33
C SER A 70 31.05 -56.61 10.13
N TRP A 71 29.82 -56.58 10.66
CA TRP A 71 29.36 -56.09 11.98
C TRP A 71 30.16 -55.03 12.80
N SER A 72 29.46 -53.95 13.22
CA SER A 72 28.88 -53.87 14.58
C SER A 72 27.94 -52.66 14.77
N ALA A 73 26.93 -52.81 15.64
CA ALA A 73 26.02 -51.75 16.09
C ALA A 73 26.05 -51.67 17.63
N PRO A 74 25.68 -50.54 18.24
CA PRO A 74 24.42 -50.49 19.02
C PRO A 74 23.74 -49.07 18.98
N LEU A 75 22.54 -48.78 19.52
CA LEU A 75 21.44 -49.55 20.09
C LEU A 75 20.07 -48.90 19.75
N ARG A 76 18.99 -49.46 20.29
CA ARG A 76 17.56 -49.29 19.92
C ARG A 76 16.80 -48.27 20.80
N ARG A 77 15.93 -47.44 20.15
CA ARG A 77 14.44 -47.31 20.32
C ARG A 77 13.85 -46.91 21.71
N PRO A 78 12.52 -46.65 21.88
CA PRO A 78 11.38 -46.74 20.93
C PRO A 78 10.40 -45.54 20.87
N SER A 79 9.63 -45.50 19.77
CA SER A 79 8.22 -45.11 19.80
C SER A 79 7.36 -46.20 19.13
N SER A 80 6.22 -46.52 19.75
CA SER A 80 5.16 -47.45 19.30
C SER A 80 3.84 -46.78 19.68
N ARG A 81 2.66 -46.98 19.08
CA ARG A 81 2.05 -47.82 18.03
C ARG A 81 0.89 -46.93 17.48
N GLY A 82 0.27 -47.08 16.30
CA GLY A 82 0.23 -48.17 15.32
C GLY A 82 -1.25 -48.45 14.98
N TYR A 83 -1.62 -48.54 13.70
CA TYR A 83 -2.89 -49.13 13.25
C TYR A 83 -2.72 -49.81 11.88
N ALA A 84 -3.52 -50.85 11.63
CA ALA A 84 -3.33 -51.80 10.53
C ALA A 84 -4.22 -51.50 9.29
N PRO A 85 -3.90 -52.06 8.09
CA PRO A 85 -4.59 -51.77 6.84
C PRO A 85 -5.54 -52.90 6.37
N VAL A 86 -6.69 -52.56 5.76
CA VAL A 86 -7.43 -53.45 4.84
C VAL A 86 -8.22 -52.64 3.79
N GLY A 87 -8.26 -53.13 2.54
CA GLY A 87 -9.47 -53.08 1.71
C GLY A 87 -9.55 -51.98 0.64
N GLY A 88 -9.25 -52.34 -0.61
CA GLY A 88 -9.63 -51.53 -1.78
C GLY A 88 -10.89 -52.08 -2.46
N LEU A 89 -11.67 -51.19 -3.09
CA LEU A 89 -12.74 -51.52 -4.04
C LEU A 89 -12.96 -50.35 -5.02
N ASN A 90 -12.68 -50.60 -6.30
CA ASN A 90 -13.17 -49.83 -7.45
C ASN A 90 -14.62 -50.28 -7.77
N PRO A 91 -15.48 -49.59 -8.58
CA PRO A 91 -15.09 -49.04 -9.89
C PRO A 91 -15.88 -47.84 -10.51
N SER A 92 -15.34 -47.31 -11.63
CA SER A 92 -16.05 -46.70 -12.79
C SER A 92 -16.86 -45.38 -12.60
N SER A 93 -17.06 -44.49 -13.59
CA SER A 93 -16.81 -44.48 -15.05
C SER A 93 -16.53 -43.04 -15.56
N SER A 94 -15.70 -42.81 -16.61
CA SER A 94 -16.08 -42.40 -18.01
C SER A 94 -16.81 -41.03 -18.15
N ARG A 95 -16.62 -40.10 -19.12
CA ARG A 95 -15.87 -39.89 -20.41
C ARG A 95 -15.68 -38.36 -20.57
N ARG A 96 -14.54 -37.77 -20.99
CA ARG A 96 -13.89 -37.67 -22.33
C ARG A 96 -14.37 -36.51 -23.25
N GLY A 97 -13.50 -35.49 -23.44
CA GLY A 97 -13.39 -34.63 -24.64
C GLY A 97 -13.65 -33.11 -24.43
N SER A 98 -13.13 -32.17 -25.24
CA SER A 98 -12.01 -32.17 -26.22
C SER A 98 -11.86 -30.77 -26.86
N GLN A 99 -10.63 -30.34 -27.22
CA GLN A 99 -10.30 -29.16 -28.08
C GLN A 99 -10.57 -27.75 -27.48
N ARG A 100 -9.82 -26.68 -27.80
CA ARG A 100 -8.73 -26.45 -28.79
C ARG A 100 -7.81 -25.29 -28.31
N GLY A 101 -6.50 -25.38 -28.58
CA GLY A 101 -5.56 -24.24 -28.48
C GLY A 101 -5.17 -23.71 -29.88
N PRO A 102 -4.69 -22.47 -29.99
CA PRO A 102 -3.27 -22.17 -30.30
C PRO A 102 -2.72 -21.05 -29.37
N LEU A 103 -1.43 -20.64 -29.34
CA LEU A 103 -0.21 -20.97 -30.11
C LEU A 103 1.03 -20.74 -29.21
N LYS A 104 2.22 -21.19 -29.62
CA LYS A 104 3.49 -21.10 -28.87
C LYS A 104 4.25 -19.78 -29.16
N SER A 105 5.03 -19.31 -28.19
CA SER A 105 6.31 -18.62 -28.45
C SER A 105 7.38 -19.10 -27.45
N PHE A 106 8.56 -19.45 -27.96
CA PHE A 106 9.72 -19.89 -27.19
C PHE A 106 10.60 -18.68 -26.85
N SER A 107 11.10 -18.60 -25.61
CA SER A 107 12.38 -17.96 -25.25
C SER A 107 12.76 -18.33 -23.82
N ALA A 108 13.28 -19.53 -23.62
CA ALA A 108 13.87 -19.92 -22.35
C ALA A 108 15.35 -19.51 -22.35
N ARG A 109 15.68 -18.42 -21.66
CA ARG A 109 17.06 -18.06 -21.35
C ARG A 109 17.42 -18.71 -20.01
N ALA A 110 18.29 -19.71 -20.04
CA ALA A 110 18.89 -20.24 -18.83
C ALA A 110 19.81 -19.16 -18.23
N GLN A 111 19.62 -18.84 -16.95
CA GLN A 111 20.46 -17.91 -16.22
C GLN A 111 20.69 -18.50 -14.82
N GLU A 112 21.89 -19.06 -14.67
CA GLU A 112 22.66 -19.30 -13.43
C GLU A 112 21.89 -19.48 -12.11
N THR A 113 21.73 -20.74 -11.71
CA THR A 113 21.68 -21.11 -10.29
C THR A 113 23.02 -20.78 -9.64
N ILE A 114 23.04 -19.87 -8.68
CA ILE A 114 24.20 -19.64 -7.81
C ILE A 114 24.37 -20.90 -6.94
N HIS A 115 25.60 -21.42 -6.88
CA HIS A 115 25.97 -22.53 -6.01
C HIS A 115 26.01 -22.04 -4.55
N GLU A 116 25.29 -22.70 -3.66
CA GLU A 116 25.61 -22.72 -2.23
C GLU A 116 26.62 -23.84 -1.99
N ASP A 117 27.91 -23.50 -1.95
CA ASP A 117 29.00 -24.39 -1.49
C ASP A 117 30.23 -23.55 -1.11
N GLU A 118 30.20 -22.93 0.07
CA GLU A 118 31.41 -22.49 0.78
C GLU A 118 31.55 -23.26 2.10
N SER A 119 32.00 -24.52 1.98
CA SER A 119 32.53 -25.24 3.14
C SER A 119 33.94 -24.74 3.42
N ILE A 120 34.13 -24.07 4.56
CA ILE A 120 35.43 -23.54 4.98
C ILE A 120 36.36 -24.71 5.33
N ASP A 121 37.40 -24.90 4.52
CA ASP A 121 38.43 -25.90 4.78
C ASP A 121 39.33 -25.46 5.95
N MET A 122 38.98 -25.93 7.15
CA MET A 122 39.66 -25.63 8.41
C MET A 122 41.09 -26.22 8.53
N SER A 123 41.62 -26.90 7.50
CA SER A 123 42.95 -27.50 7.54
C SER A 123 44.11 -26.50 7.44
N LEU A 124 43.88 -25.27 6.97
CA LEU A 124 44.93 -24.26 6.72
C LEU A 124 45.32 -23.40 7.94
N LEU A 125 44.62 -23.52 9.08
CA LEU A 125 44.87 -22.70 10.28
C LEU A 125 45.99 -23.21 11.21
N ARG A 126 46.80 -24.21 10.79
CA ARG A 126 47.78 -24.87 11.68
C ARG A 126 49.20 -24.29 11.69
N SER A 127 49.41 -23.07 11.19
CA SER A 127 50.73 -22.42 11.22
C SER A 127 50.64 -20.89 11.31
N ALA A 128 50.28 -20.39 12.49
CA ALA A 128 50.53 -19.02 12.91
C ALA A 128 51.64 -19.01 13.96
N ALA A 129 52.67 -18.18 13.77
CA ALA A 129 53.79 -18.03 14.70
C ALA A 129 53.37 -17.21 15.95
N PRO A 130 54.04 -17.39 17.11
CA PRO A 130 53.72 -16.61 18.30
C PRO A 130 54.15 -15.14 18.13
N PRO A 131 53.38 -14.17 18.67
CA PRO A 131 53.75 -12.77 18.63
C PRO A 131 54.88 -12.46 19.62
N ALA A 132 55.79 -11.56 19.22
CA ALA A 132 56.85 -11.06 20.07
C ALA A 132 56.34 -9.97 21.04
N GLU A 133 56.97 -9.85 22.21
CA GLU A 133 56.71 -8.76 23.15
C GLU A 133 57.06 -7.40 22.55
N ALA A 134 56.14 -6.45 22.64
CA ALA A 134 56.38 -5.04 22.37
C ALA A 134 55.92 -4.21 23.58
N LEU A 135 56.87 -3.50 24.18
CA LEU A 135 56.69 -2.69 25.39
C LEU A 135 55.94 -1.38 25.06
N TYR A 136 54.91 -1.03 25.83
CA TYR A 136 54.25 0.28 25.77
C TYR A 136 53.83 0.75 27.17
N ASP A 137 54.22 1.97 27.54
CA ASP A 137 53.87 2.62 28.80
C ASP A 137 52.47 3.27 28.76
N PRO A 138 51.73 3.33 29.89
CA PRO A 138 50.43 3.97 29.97
C PRO A 138 50.51 5.47 30.32
N PRO A 139 49.63 6.34 29.76
CA PRO A 139 49.46 7.71 30.22
C PRO A 139 48.62 7.78 31.51
N PRO A 140 48.75 8.85 32.33
CA PRO A 140 48.19 8.92 33.68
C PRO A 140 46.70 9.26 33.71
N ALA A 141 46.01 8.79 34.76
CA ALA A 141 44.59 8.99 34.98
C ALA A 141 44.23 10.35 35.60
N THR A 142 43.11 10.94 35.15
CA THR A 142 42.38 12.01 35.86
C THR A 142 40.87 11.75 35.81
N MET A 143 40.19 12.00 36.94
CA MET A 143 38.79 11.61 37.22
C MET A 143 37.73 12.40 36.44
N GLY A 144 36.55 11.79 36.21
CA GLY A 144 35.33 12.57 35.89
C GLY A 144 34.09 11.78 35.42
N LEU A 145 33.29 11.27 36.36
CA LEU A 145 31.86 10.90 36.23
C LEU A 145 31.42 9.74 35.32
N SER A 146 30.92 8.69 35.99
CA SER A 146 29.95 7.65 35.57
C SER A 146 29.49 7.59 34.10
N ASN A 147 30.13 6.70 33.34
CA ASN A 147 29.47 5.88 32.32
C ASN A 147 29.81 4.42 32.65
N GLU A 148 28.81 3.58 32.92
CA GLU A 148 29.03 2.13 32.94
C GLU A 148 29.11 1.64 31.48
N PRO A 149 30.19 0.94 31.07
CA PRO A 149 30.23 0.33 29.75
C PRO A 149 29.26 -0.84 29.70
N ILE A 150 28.34 -0.81 28.73
CA ILE A 150 27.48 -1.95 28.41
C ILE A 150 28.39 -3.04 27.84
N PHE A 151 28.52 -4.16 28.55
CA PHE A 151 29.37 -5.28 28.15
C PHE A 151 28.70 -6.11 27.04
N ASP A 152 29.26 -6.05 25.82
CA ASP A 152 28.90 -6.98 24.76
C ASP A 152 29.55 -8.36 24.97
N MET A 153 28.83 -9.22 25.69
CA MET A 153 29.24 -10.61 25.94
C MET A 153 29.17 -11.51 24.70
N THR A 154 28.61 -11.07 23.56
CA THR A 154 28.47 -11.91 22.37
C THR A 154 29.80 -12.13 21.64
N SER A 155 30.79 -11.27 21.88
CA SER A 155 32.10 -11.29 21.23
C SER A 155 33.11 -12.30 21.82
N PHE A 156 32.78 -12.99 22.92
CA PHE A 156 33.73 -13.81 23.70
C PHE A 156 33.50 -15.33 23.62
N SER A 157 32.44 -15.81 22.97
CA SER A 157 32.16 -17.24 22.82
C SER A 157 32.91 -17.85 21.63
N GLY A 158 33.46 -19.05 21.84
CA GLY A 158 34.04 -19.88 20.80
C GLY A 158 32.97 -20.58 19.94
N PRO A 159 33.32 -21.65 19.20
CA PRO A 159 32.34 -22.38 18.39
C PRO A 159 31.22 -22.93 19.28
N MET A 160 29.98 -22.48 19.01
CA MET A 160 28.84 -22.65 19.93
C MET A 160 28.55 -24.11 20.29
N GLY A 161 28.46 -24.38 21.59
CA GLY A 161 27.89 -25.61 22.13
C GLY A 161 26.38 -25.50 22.37
N ALA A 162 25.74 -26.62 22.68
CA ALA A 162 24.30 -26.65 22.97
C ALA A 162 23.89 -25.77 24.18
N GLN A 163 24.80 -25.52 25.13
CA GLN A 163 24.57 -24.61 26.25
C GLN A 163 24.53 -23.13 25.82
N ASP A 164 25.30 -22.75 24.80
CA ASP A 164 25.28 -21.40 24.25
C ASP A 164 23.98 -21.14 23.47
N GLU A 165 23.45 -22.16 22.77
CA GLU A 165 22.16 -22.09 22.09
C GLU A 165 21.00 -21.93 23.08
N GLU A 166 21.01 -22.65 24.21
CA GLU A 166 20.05 -22.47 25.30
C GLU A 166 20.17 -21.09 25.96
N PHE A 167 21.39 -20.58 26.15
CA PHE A 167 21.64 -19.23 26.67
C PHE A 167 21.10 -18.14 25.72
N MET A 168 21.45 -18.22 24.43
CA MET A 168 20.96 -17.30 23.38
C MET A 168 19.44 -17.33 23.28
N ARG A 169 18.82 -18.51 23.36
CA ARG A 169 17.37 -18.65 23.35
C ARG A 169 16.69 -18.05 24.59
N ASN A 170 17.31 -18.17 25.76
CA ASN A 170 16.82 -17.51 26.98
C ASN A 170 16.95 -15.98 26.87
N LEU A 171 18.06 -15.47 26.32
CA LEU A 171 18.26 -14.04 26.09
C LEU A 171 17.22 -13.49 25.12
N GLN A 172 16.98 -14.17 23.99
CA GLN A 172 15.94 -13.82 23.02
C GLN A 172 14.52 -13.86 23.63
N GLN A 173 14.26 -14.76 24.59
CA GLN A 173 13.00 -14.76 25.37
C GLN A 173 12.91 -13.59 26.35
N GLN A 174 14.02 -13.14 26.93
CA GLN A 174 14.06 -11.96 27.82
C GLN A 174 13.93 -10.64 27.05
N GLU A 175 14.41 -10.58 25.80
CA GLU A 175 14.10 -9.50 24.87
C GLU A 175 12.62 -9.54 24.45
N ALA A 176 12.11 -10.71 24.07
CA ALA A 176 10.72 -10.89 23.63
C ALA A 176 9.68 -10.65 24.73
N SER A 177 10.04 -10.86 26.01
CA SER A 177 9.22 -10.51 27.18
C SER A 177 9.39 -9.06 27.65
N GLY A 178 10.15 -8.24 26.90
CA GLY A 178 10.33 -6.82 27.16
C GLY A 178 11.25 -6.49 28.34
N HIS A 179 11.91 -7.49 28.95
CA HIS A 179 12.71 -7.31 30.17
C HIS A 179 14.03 -6.60 29.87
N LEU A 180 14.74 -7.05 28.84
CA LEU A 180 16.02 -6.45 28.42
C LEU A 180 15.84 -5.16 27.59
N THR A 181 14.66 -4.95 27.03
CA THR A 181 14.35 -3.85 26.10
C THR A 181 13.61 -2.69 26.76
N GLY A 182 13.59 -2.59 28.10
CA GLY A 182 12.97 -1.47 28.83
C GLY A 182 11.44 -1.39 28.69
N GLY A 183 10.76 -2.53 28.54
CA GLY A 183 9.30 -2.62 28.38
C GLY A 183 8.81 -2.75 26.93
N LEU A 184 9.69 -2.70 25.93
CA LEU A 184 9.32 -2.90 24.53
C LEU A 184 9.07 -4.38 24.23
N GLY A 185 7.85 -4.75 23.85
CA GLY A 185 7.47 -6.15 23.62
C GLY A 185 6.96 -6.88 24.86
N GLN A 186 6.80 -6.20 26.00
CA GLN A 186 6.32 -6.80 27.27
C GLN A 186 4.92 -7.45 27.21
N GLY A 187 4.21 -7.31 26.09
CA GLY A 187 2.87 -7.83 25.89
C GLY A 187 1.82 -7.05 26.68
N MET A 188 0.65 -7.66 26.86
CA MET A 188 -0.38 -7.15 27.76
C MET A 188 -0.65 -8.19 28.84
N ALA A 189 -0.28 -7.88 30.08
CA ALA A 189 -0.59 -8.73 31.22
C ALA A 189 -2.12 -8.93 31.33
N PRO A 190 -2.59 -10.19 31.49
CA PRO A 190 -4.02 -10.45 31.70
C PRO A 190 -4.45 -9.84 33.05
N LYS A 191 -5.59 -9.15 33.04
CA LYS A 191 -6.14 -8.54 34.26
C LYS A 191 -6.97 -9.50 35.09
N THR A 192 -7.54 -10.52 34.44
CA THR A 192 -8.44 -11.49 35.07
C THR A 192 -8.11 -12.88 34.57
N VAL A 193 -7.87 -13.79 35.52
CA VAL A 193 -7.71 -15.23 35.26
C VAL A 193 -9.05 -15.92 35.58
N ILE A 194 -9.51 -16.81 34.71
CA ILE A 194 -10.80 -17.52 34.83
C ILE A 194 -10.59 -19.01 34.52
N SER A 195 -11.21 -19.94 35.25
CA SER A 195 -11.21 -21.37 34.87
C SER A 195 -12.17 -21.64 33.71
N GLU A 196 -11.83 -22.59 32.83
CA GLU A 196 -12.70 -23.09 31.77
C GLU A 196 -14.13 -23.41 32.26
N GLY A 197 -14.28 -24.08 33.40
CA GLY A 197 -15.60 -24.43 33.96
C GLY A 197 -16.42 -23.19 34.33
N GLU A 198 -15.79 -22.18 34.92
CA GLU A 198 -16.43 -20.91 35.28
C GLU A 198 -16.81 -20.08 34.03
N LEU A 199 -15.95 -20.09 33.01
CA LEU A 199 -16.18 -19.41 31.75
C LEU A 199 -17.36 -20.03 30.98
N LEU A 200 -17.40 -21.36 30.84
CA LEU A 200 -18.50 -22.05 30.17
C LEU A 200 -19.82 -21.85 30.93
N ALA A 201 -19.81 -21.87 32.27
CA ALA A 201 -20.99 -21.58 33.09
C ALA A 201 -21.51 -20.13 32.94
N ARG A 202 -20.63 -19.16 32.66
CA ARG A 202 -20.98 -17.74 32.41
C ARG A 202 -21.34 -17.46 30.94
N SER A 203 -20.93 -18.33 30.02
CA SER A 203 -21.17 -18.16 28.58
C SER A 203 -22.67 -18.34 28.26
N PRO A 204 -23.33 -17.38 27.57
CA PRO A 204 -24.78 -17.41 27.38
C PRO A 204 -25.20 -18.31 26.19
N THR A 205 -24.83 -19.59 26.22
CA THR A 205 -25.22 -20.57 25.19
C THR A 205 -25.78 -21.87 25.81
N SER A 206 -27.00 -22.22 25.38
CA SER A 206 -27.71 -23.50 25.64
C SER A 206 -28.46 -23.70 26.97
N GLY A 207 -28.81 -22.63 27.72
CA GLY A 207 -29.55 -22.77 29.00
C GLY A 207 -30.77 -21.87 29.25
N SER A 208 -31.06 -20.85 28.44
CA SER A 208 -32.18 -19.93 28.71
C SER A 208 -33.05 -19.63 27.49
N ILE A 209 -34.12 -20.41 27.34
CA ILE A 209 -35.23 -20.09 26.44
C ILE A 209 -35.98 -18.92 27.05
N LYS A 210 -35.71 -17.69 26.58
CA LYS A 210 -36.72 -16.62 26.67
C LYS A 210 -37.94 -17.09 25.88
N ARG A 211 -39.01 -17.48 26.58
CA ARG A 211 -40.28 -17.94 26.00
C ARG A 211 -40.95 -16.81 25.22
N SER A 212 -40.52 -16.60 23.99
CA SER A 212 -41.28 -15.87 22.99
C SER A 212 -42.36 -16.81 22.45
N LEU A 213 -43.62 -16.55 22.83
CA LEU A 213 -44.78 -17.28 22.32
C LEU A 213 -45.12 -16.83 20.90
N SER A 214 -44.34 -17.28 19.91
CA SER A 214 -44.76 -17.22 18.51
C SER A 214 -44.05 -18.20 17.57
N ARG A 215 -44.84 -19.21 17.16
CA ARG A 215 -44.81 -19.95 15.88
C ARG A 215 -43.73 -21.03 15.66
N LEU A 216 -44.26 -22.25 15.49
CA LEU A 216 -43.60 -23.44 14.96
C LEU A 216 -42.90 -23.20 13.61
N GLY A 217 -41.78 -23.89 13.39
CA GLY A 217 -41.20 -24.10 12.06
C GLY A 217 -39.68 -24.29 12.07
N SER A 218 -39.22 -25.53 11.83
CA SER A 218 -37.80 -25.89 11.63
C SER A 218 -36.86 -25.72 12.84
N ILE A 219 -36.80 -26.74 13.70
CA ILE A 219 -35.64 -26.93 14.60
C ILE A 219 -34.47 -27.45 13.76
N ARG A 220 -33.75 -26.54 13.12
CA ARG A 220 -32.44 -26.86 12.55
C ARG A 220 -31.42 -26.89 13.69
N MET A 221 -31.21 -28.08 14.28
CA MET A 221 -30.10 -28.31 15.19
C MET A 221 -28.82 -27.79 14.53
N LYS A 222 -28.19 -26.78 15.13
CA LYS A 222 -26.84 -26.38 14.73
C LYS A 222 -25.89 -27.52 15.10
N PRO A 223 -24.90 -27.86 14.26
CA PRO A 223 -23.87 -28.82 14.66
C PRO A 223 -23.22 -28.30 15.95
N SER A 224 -23.05 -29.17 16.93
CA SER A 224 -22.27 -28.86 18.13
C SER A 224 -20.84 -28.54 17.69
N LEU A 225 -20.39 -27.30 17.92
CA LEU A 225 -19.00 -26.95 17.68
C LEU A 225 -18.12 -27.81 18.60
N GLY A 226 -16.91 -28.16 18.18
CA GLY A 226 -15.99 -28.93 19.03
C GLY A 226 -15.70 -28.20 20.34
N PRO A 227 -15.40 -28.90 21.45
CA PRO A 227 -15.26 -28.29 22.78
C PRO A 227 -14.27 -27.12 22.79
N ARG A 228 -13.09 -27.29 22.15
CA ARG A 228 -12.09 -26.22 22.00
C ARG A 228 -12.62 -24.99 21.24
N THR A 229 -13.51 -25.17 20.26
CA THR A 229 -14.11 -24.06 19.51
C THR A 229 -15.20 -23.36 20.33
N GLN A 230 -15.97 -24.10 21.13
CA GLN A 230 -16.91 -23.51 22.08
C GLN A 230 -16.17 -22.68 23.13
N LEU A 231 -15.14 -23.26 23.77
CA LEU A 231 -14.26 -22.57 24.71
C LEU A 231 -13.67 -21.29 24.11
N ARG A 232 -13.11 -21.37 22.89
CA ARG A 232 -12.53 -20.21 22.19
C ARG A 232 -13.56 -19.11 21.95
N SER A 233 -14.78 -19.47 21.54
CA SER A 233 -15.85 -18.50 21.31
C SER A 233 -16.35 -17.85 22.62
N ALA A 234 -16.51 -18.63 23.68
CA ALA A 234 -16.90 -18.14 25.00
C ALA A 234 -15.82 -17.23 25.63
N GLY A 235 -14.54 -17.60 25.49
CA GLY A 235 -13.39 -16.82 25.94
C GLY A 235 -13.31 -15.47 25.22
N GLN A 236 -13.46 -15.51 23.90
CA GLN A 236 -13.46 -14.32 23.07
C GLN A 236 -14.66 -13.40 23.35
N ASP A 237 -15.85 -13.93 23.61
CA ASP A 237 -17.04 -13.14 23.94
C ASP A 237 -17.00 -12.54 25.35
N GLU A 238 -16.48 -13.24 26.36
CA GLU A 238 -16.28 -12.67 27.69
C GLU A 238 -15.18 -11.59 27.68
N ALA A 239 -14.08 -11.78 26.94
CA ALA A 239 -13.07 -10.74 26.73
C ALA A 239 -13.65 -9.50 26.03
N ASN A 240 -14.47 -9.70 24.99
CA ASN A 240 -15.19 -8.61 24.32
C ASN A 240 -16.20 -7.90 25.24
N ARG A 241 -16.87 -8.63 26.13
CA ARG A 241 -17.81 -8.07 27.11
C ARG A 241 -17.11 -7.20 28.15
N ARG A 242 -15.94 -7.62 28.65
CA ARG A 242 -15.16 -6.89 29.65
C ARG A 242 -14.34 -5.74 29.04
N GLY A 243 -13.91 -5.88 27.79
CA GLY A 243 -12.96 -4.96 27.16
C GLY A 243 -11.52 -5.11 27.70
N GLU A 244 -11.22 -6.24 28.34
CA GLU A 244 -9.95 -6.52 29.02
C GLU A 244 -9.37 -7.86 28.57
N VAL A 245 -8.05 -8.03 28.74
CA VAL A 245 -7.35 -9.27 28.42
C VAL A 245 -7.63 -10.29 29.52
N ILE A 246 -8.16 -11.45 29.14
CA ILE A 246 -8.53 -12.55 30.03
C ILE A 246 -7.60 -13.73 29.78
N GLU A 247 -7.07 -14.32 30.83
CA GLU A 247 -6.40 -15.62 30.76
C GLU A 247 -7.37 -16.71 31.19
N VAL A 248 -7.56 -17.73 30.35
CA VAL A 248 -8.39 -18.90 30.68
C VAL A 248 -7.49 -20.08 30.97
N ILE A 249 -7.61 -20.63 32.17
CA ILE A 249 -6.98 -21.90 32.53
C ILE A 249 -7.82 -23.02 31.88
N VAL A 250 -7.25 -23.68 30.87
CA VAL A 250 -7.82 -24.87 30.24
C VAL A 250 -7.53 -26.04 31.16
N GLU A 251 -8.58 -26.61 31.75
CA GLU A 251 -8.45 -27.80 32.58
C GLU A 251 -8.40 -29.01 31.65
N GLU A 252 -7.19 -29.38 31.23
CA GLU A 252 -6.99 -30.63 30.52
C GLU A 252 -7.44 -31.78 31.43
N SER A 253 -8.61 -32.33 31.12
CA SER A 253 -9.15 -33.50 31.80
C SER A 253 -8.16 -34.63 31.60
N THR A 254 -7.35 -34.88 32.62
CA THR A 254 -6.36 -35.95 32.60
C THR A 254 -7.11 -37.27 32.59
N ASP A 255 -7.35 -37.81 31.40
CA ASP A 255 -7.69 -39.22 31.19
C ASP A 255 -6.47 -40.07 31.57
N ILE A 256 -6.19 -40.10 32.88
CA ILE A 256 -5.27 -41.04 33.49
C ILE A 256 -5.93 -42.40 33.35
N ASP A 257 -5.42 -43.22 32.45
CA ASP A 257 -5.86 -44.60 32.29
C ASP A 257 -5.44 -45.43 33.52
N LEU A 258 -6.25 -45.31 34.57
CA LEU A 258 -6.12 -45.97 35.88
C LEU A 258 -6.09 -47.51 35.75
N SER A 259 -6.48 -48.05 34.59
CA SER A 259 -6.37 -49.47 34.22
C SER A 259 -4.94 -50.01 34.29
N SER A 260 -3.92 -49.15 34.25
CA SER A 260 -2.51 -49.52 34.35
C SER A 260 -1.95 -49.60 35.78
N MET A 261 -2.73 -49.19 36.80
CA MET A 261 -2.28 -49.12 38.21
C MET A 261 -2.87 -50.22 39.11
N ALA A 262 -3.11 -51.41 38.55
CA ALA A 262 -3.44 -52.63 39.28
C ALA A 262 -2.36 -53.70 39.06
N GLY A 263 -1.34 -53.71 39.91
CA GLY A 263 -0.32 -54.78 39.90
C GLY A 263 -0.88 -56.11 40.42
N PRO A 264 -0.34 -57.28 39.99
CA PRO A 264 -0.83 -58.57 40.45
C PRO A 264 -0.51 -58.79 41.92
N ALA A 265 -1.50 -59.20 42.72
CA ALA A 265 -1.25 -59.66 44.08
C ALA A 265 -0.51 -61.01 44.07
N GLY A 266 0.67 -61.08 44.70
CA GLY A 266 1.51 -62.27 44.71
C GLY A 266 2.47 -62.33 45.90
N PHE A 267 2.05 -63.07 46.94
CA PHE A 267 2.85 -63.74 47.99
C PHE A 267 4.33 -63.37 48.25
N GLY A 268 4.59 -62.92 49.50
CA GLY A 268 5.57 -63.58 50.38
C GLY A 268 6.95 -62.93 50.59
N GLY A 269 7.39 -62.86 51.85
CA GLY A 269 8.79 -62.70 52.24
C GLY A 269 9.10 -61.49 53.13
N ASP A 270 9.61 -61.74 54.35
CA ASP A 270 10.14 -60.71 55.26
C ASP A 270 11.43 -60.06 54.72
N HIS A 271 11.60 -58.76 54.96
CA HIS A 271 12.69 -58.20 55.80
C HIS A 271 12.67 -56.66 55.77
N ALA A 272 13.02 -56.04 56.90
CA ALA A 272 13.01 -54.59 57.08
C ALA A 272 14.36 -53.94 56.75
N GLN A 273 14.36 -52.82 56.00
CA GLN A 273 15.33 -51.74 56.22
C GLN A 273 14.82 -50.38 55.74
N ALA A 274 15.47 -49.31 56.23
CA ALA A 274 14.86 -47.99 56.38
C ALA A 274 14.97 -47.05 55.17
N GLY A 275 13.98 -46.15 55.06
CA GLY A 275 14.28 -44.72 55.05
C GLY A 275 14.74 -44.06 53.74
N VAL A 276 13.91 -44.08 52.69
CA VAL A 276 13.86 -42.96 51.71
C VAL A 276 12.39 -42.73 51.30
N PRO A 277 11.76 -41.58 51.59
CA PRO A 277 10.54 -41.19 50.89
C PRO A 277 10.93 -40.85 49.45
N ARG A 278 10.73 -41.80 48.53
CA ARG A 278 10.75 -41.50 47.09
C ARG A 278 9.57 -40.59 46.80
N ALA A 279 9.78 -39.29 46.91
CA ALA A 279 8.92 -38.29 46.30
C ALA A 279 8.88 -38.60 44.80
N THR A 280 7.77 -39.15 44.33
CA THR A 280 7.50 -39.28 42.90
C THR A 280 7.34 -37.88 42.36
N THR A 281 8.42 -37.36 41.77
CA THR A 281 8.41 -36.12 40.98
C THR A 281 7.63 -36.37 39.68
N MET A 282 6.33 -36.59 39.82
CA MET A 282 5.37 -36.43 38.73
C MET A 282 5.58 -35.00 38.23
N PRO A 283 5.98 -34.79 36.96
CA PRO A 283 6.05 -33.46 36.41
C PRO A 283 4.62 -32.92 36.43
N LEU A 284 4.35 -31.98 37.34
CA LEU A 284 3.06 -31.32 37.43
C LEU A 284 2.87 -30.59 36.10
N SER A 285 2.04 -31.16 35.21
CA SER A 285 1.80 -30.59 33.88
C SER A 285 1.34 -29.15 34.09
N LYS A 286 2.10 -28.18 33.58
CA LYS A 286 1.75 -26.78 33.76
C LYS A 286 0.38 -26.58 33.12
N PRO A 287 -0.63 -26.07 33.85
CA PRO A 287 -1.97 -25.92 33.30
C PRO A 287 -1.89 -25.07 32.04
N LYS A 288 -2.49 -25.55 30.95
CA LYS A 288 -2.43 -24.87 29.67
C LYS A 288 -3.31 -23.63 29.75
N THR A 289 -2.70 -22.45 29.72
CA THR A 289 -3.46 -21.19 29.69
C THR A 289 -3.64 -20.71 28.26
N GLU A 290 -4.84 -20.23 27.94
CA GLU A 290 -5.17 -19.61 26.66
C GLU A 290 -5.61 -18.15 26.93
N VAL A 291 -4.84 -17.19 26.39
CA VAL A 291 -5.07 -15.76 26.61
C VAL A 291 -5.98 -15.18 25.52
N PHE A 292 -7.09 -14.59 25.93
CA PHE A 292 -8.10 -13.98 25.08
C PHE A 292 -8.00 -12.45 25.13
N TYR A 293 -7.79 -11.86 23.97
CA TYR A 293 -7.70 -10.41 23.80
C TYR A 293 -9.05 -9.84 23.34
N PRO A 294 -9.48 -8.67 23.85
CA PRO A 294 -10.67 -8.00 23.33
C PRO A 294 -10.45 -7.55 21.88
N GLN A 295 -11.50 -7.65 21.07
CA GLN A 295 -11.53 -7.20 19.68
C GLN A 295 -12.38 -5.92 19.54
N PRO A 296 -11.78 -4.73 19.74
CA PRO A 296 -12.47 -3.46 19.57
C PRO A 296 -12.84 -3.24 18.08
N ASN A 297 -13.88 -2.44 17.85
CA ASN A 297 -14.49 -2.24 16.53
C ASN A 297 -14.59 -0.74 16.20
N TRP A 298 -13.48 -0.01 16.34
CA TRP A 298 -13.39 1.36 15.85
C TRP A 298 -13.56 1.39 14.32
N ARG A 299 -14.29 2.39 13.82
CA ARG A 299 -14.53 2.62 12.39
C ARG A 299 -14.52 4.11 12.08
N PRO A 300 -13.92 4.55 10.96
CA PRO A 300 -13.93 5.95 10.53
C PRO A 300 -15.32 6.36 10.02
N ILE A 301 -15.61 7.66 10.03
CA ILE A 301 -16.91 8.24 9.66
C ILE A 301 -17.40 7.72 8.30
N PHE A 302 -16.54 7.69 7.28
CA PHE A 302 -16.88 7.27 5.91
C PHE A 302 -17.14 5.75 5.75
N MET A 303 -16.90 4.96 6.81
CA MET A 303 -17.16 3.52 6.88
C MET A 303 -18.26 3.18 7.91
N GLN A 304 -18.78 4.17 8.64
CA GLN A 304 -19.86 3.97 9.60
C GLN A 304 -21.19 3.71 8.88
N TRP A 305 -22.05 2.94 9.55
CA TRP A 305 -23.26 2.36 8.97
C TRP A 305 -24.23 3.41 8.40
N TYR A 306 -24.35 4.57 9.05
CA TYR A 306 -25.20 5.67 8.58
C TYR A 306 -24.65 6.35 7.32
N TYR A 307 -23.33 6.44 7.15
CA TYR A 307 -22.72 7.06 5.96
C TYR A 307 -22.88 6.15 4.73
N LEU A 308 -22.67 4.85 4.92
CA LEU A 308 -22.94 3.86 3.87
C LEU A 308 -24.44 3.81 3.50
N LEU A 309 -25.34 3.88 4.48
CA LEU A 309 -26.78 3.96 4.24
C LEU A 309 -27.17 5.25 3.52
N PHE A 310 -26.55 6.39 3.88
CA PHE A 310 -26.69 7.66 3.18
C PHE A 310 -26.23 7.56 1.71
N LEU A 311 -25.08 6.95 1.42
CA LEU A 311 -24.62 6.74 0.03
C LEU A 311 -25.58 5.87 -0.78
N ILE A 312 -26.11 4.79 -0.18
CA ILE A 312 -27.09 3.91 -0.84
C ILE A 312 -28.39 4.69 -1.11
N ALA A 313 -28.92 5.41 -0.11
CA ALA A 313 -30.12 6.22 -0.25
C ALA A 313 -29.95 7.33 -1.31
N LEU A 314 -28.82 8.03 -1.29
CA LEU A 314 -28.46 9.04 -2.28
C LEU A 314 -28.41 8.44 -3.70
N SER A 315 -27.85 7.24 -3.86
CA SER A 315 -27.80 6.54 -5.15
C SER A 315 -29.21 6.22 -5.67
N VAL A 316 -30.12 5.74 -4.80
CA VAL A 316 -31.52 5.45 -5.16
C VAL A 316 -32.31 6.74 -5.47
N VAL A 317 -32.08 7.81 -4.70
CA VAL A 317 -32.69 9.13 -4.96
C VAL A 317 -32.22 9.68 -6.30
N LEU A 318 -30.92 9.62 -6.62
CA LEU A 318 -30.39 10.08 -7.91
C LEU A 318 -30.94 9.25 -9.09
N ALA A 319 -31.07 7.93 -8.93
CA ALA A 319 -31.74 7.08 -9.93
C ALA A 319 -33.21 7.50 -10.16
N GLY A 320 -33.95 7.76 -9.08
CA GLY A 320 -35.34 8.24 -9.15
C GLY A 320 -35.46 9.63 -9.77
N CYS A 321 -34.60 10.57 -9.37
CA CYS A 321 -34.55 11.92 -9.95
C CYS A 321 -34.22 11.88 -11.45
N GLN A 322 -33.27 11.04 -11.88
CA GLN A 322 -32.93 10.88 -13.29
C GLN A 322 -34.10 10.32 -14.11
N GLU A 323 -34.81 9.32 -13.59
CA GLU A 323 -36.01 8.78 -14.24
C GLU A 323 -37.15 9.81 -14.31
N ILE A 324 -37.39 10.56 -13.25
CA ILE A 324 -38.39 11.64 -13.21
C ILE A 324 -38.02 12.75 -14.20
N LEU A 325 -36.74 13.13 -14.29
CA LEU A 325 -36.24 14.13 -15.24
C LEU A 325 -36.47 13.66 -16.69
N TYR A 326 -36.19 12.40 -16.99
CA TYR A 326 -36.47 11.80 -18.30
C TYR A 326 -37.97 11.77 -18.62
N GLN A 327 -38.82 11.28 -17.71
CA GLN A 327 -40.27 11.22 -17.92
C GLN A 327 -40.90 12.61 -18.06
N SER A 328 -40.39 13.60 -17.34
CA SER A 328 -40.77 15.00 -17.49
C SER A 328 -40.36 15.52 -18.87
N SER A 329 -39.07 15.36 -19.23
CA SER A 329 -38.49 15.77 -20.51
C SER A 329 -39.16 15.11 -21.73
N ALA A 330 -39.69 13.90 -21.58
CA ALA A 330 -40.39 13.18 -22.64
C ALA A 330 -41.83 13.67 -22.86
N ARG A 331 -42.45 14.30 -21.85
CA ARG A 331 -43.79 14.92 -21.95
C ARG A 331 -43.72 16.37 -22.39
N LYS A 332 -42.74 17.12 -21.89
CA LYS A 332 -42.46 18.51 -22.26
C LYS A 332 -40.95 18.74 -22.27
N PRO A 333 -40.38 19.44 -23.26
CA PRO A 333 -38.97 19.82 -23.23
C PRO A 333 -38.64 20.60 -21.96
N LEU A 334 -37.44 20.38 -21.40
CA LEU A 334 -37.02 20.99 -20.12
C LEU A 334 -36.90 22.51 -20.20
N LEU A 335 -36.54 23.03 -21.38
CA LEU A 335 -36.48 24.44 -21.69
C LEU A 335 -36.69 24.63 -23.20
N THR A 336 -37.45 25.66 -23.56
CA THR A 336 -37.70 26.12 -24.93
C THR A 336 -37.26 27.57 -25.05
N PHE A 337 -36.37 27.90 -25.99
CA PHE A 337 -35.86 29.26 -26.17
C PHE A 337 -35.44 29.53 -27.61
N THR A 338 -35.40 30.80 -28.01
CA THR A 338 -34.96 31.26 -29.33
C THR A 338 -33.52 31.74 -29.30
N SER A 339 -33.18 32.64 -28.37
CA SER A 339 -31.84 33.17 -28.13
C SER A 339 -31.33 32.80 -26.74
N ALA A 340 -30.01 32.69 -26.57
CA ALA A 340 -29.40 32.47 -25.27
C ALA A 340 -29.67 33.62 -24.27
N THR A 341 -29.96 34.82 -24.78
CA THR A 341 -30.37 36.00 -24.00
C THR A 341 -31.74 35.86 -23.33
N ASP A 342 -32.59 34.97 -23.84
CA ASP A 342 -33.97 34.81 -23.38
C ASP A 342 -34.05 33.93 -22.11
N ILE A 343 -32.93 33.30 -21.75
CA ILE A 343 -32.81 32.38 -20.61
C ILE A 343 -32.34 33.17 -19.39
N ALA A 344 -33.15 33.19 -18.31
CA ALA A 344 -32.68 33.77 -17.05
C ALA A 344 -31.42 33.05 -16.54
N PRO A 345 -30.38 33.75 -16.05
CA PRO A 345 -29.10 33.15 -15.68
C PRO A 345 -29.20 31.97 -14.69
N ILE A 346 -30.18 32.01 -13.79
CA ILE A 346 -30.45 30.93 -12.83
C ILE A 346 -30.94 29.64 -13.51
N HIS A 347 -31.79 29.72 -14.54
CA HIS A 347 -32.27 28.55 -15.28
C HIS A 347 -31.16 27.93 -16.13
N TYR A 348 -30.35 28.77 -16.77
CA TYR A 348 -29.13 28.32 -17.45
C TYR A 348 -28.19 27.59 -16.47
N PHE A 349 -27.89 28.18 -15.31
CA PHE A 349 -27.00 27.57 -14.31
C PHE A 349 -27.53 26.22 -13.79
N VAL A 350 -28.82 26.15 -13.48
CA VAL A 350 -29.47 24.94 -12.96
C VAL A 350 -29.52 23.82 -14.00
N LEU A 351 -29.74 24.12 -15.28
CA LEU A 351 -29.76 23.08 -16.32
C LEU A 351 -28.35 22.65 -16.76
N ARG A 352 -27.37 23.56 -16.74
CA ARG A 352 -26.01 23.29 -17.24
C ARG A 352 -25.08 22.68 -16.18
N PHE A 353 -24.98 23.31 -15.01
CA PHE A 353 -23.93 23.00 -14.03
C PHE A 353 -24.42 22.10 -12.88
N VAL A 354 -25.65 22.29 -12.37
CA VAL A 354 -26.14 21.55 -11.20
C VAL A 354 -26.10 20.02 -11.38
N PRO A 355 -26.53 19.42 -12.52
CA PRO A 355 -26.44 17.97 -12.71
C PRO A 355 -24.99 17.45 -12.63
N THR A 356 -24.05 18.18 -13.24
CA THR A 356 -22.62 17.82 -13.25
C THR A 356 -21.98 18.01 -11.87
N ILE A 357 -22.32 19.06 -11.14
CA ILE A 357 -21.85 19.31 -9.77
C ILE A 357 -22.34 18.19 -8.83
N ILE A 358 -23.60 17.78 -8.96
CA ILE A 358 -24.16 16.65 -8.19
C ILE A 358 -23.45 15.35 -8.54
N ALA A 359 -23.28 15.04 -9.83
CA ALA A 359 -22.56 13.85 -10.29
C ALA A 359 -21.12 13.78 -9.77
N VAL A 360 -20.39 14.89 -9.84
CA VAL A 360 -19.02 15.02 -9.34
C VAL A 360 -18.96 14.86 -7.82
N THR A 361 -19.83 15.55 -7.08
CA THR A 361 -19.89 15.49 -5.62
C THR A 361 -20.26 14.08 -5.14
N TYR A 362 -21.15 13.39 -5.85
CA TYR A 362 -21.46 11.98 -5.60
C TYR A 362 -20.24 11.07 -5.77
N GLY A 363 -19.44 11.26 -6.83
CA GLY A 363 -18.17 10.55 -7.03
C GLY A 363 -17.17 10.79 -5.90
N VAL A 364 -17.04 12.04 -5.44
CA VAL A 364 -16.18 12.44 -4.30
C VAL A 364 -16.59 11.75 -2.99
N LEU A 365 -17.89 11.66 -2.71
CA LEU A 365 -18.40 11.01 -1.50
C LEU A 365 -18.06 9.51 -1.47
N TRP A 366 -18.17 8.82 -2.62
CA TRP A 366 -17.71 7.44 -2.77
C TRP A 366 -16.19 7.30 -2.61
N GLN A 367 -15.42 8.22 -3.19
CA GLN A 367 -13.96 8.21 -3.11
C GLN A 367 -13.45 8.24 -1.65
N ASN A 368 -14.10 9.01 -0.77
CA ASN A 368 -13.75 9.06 0.66
C ASN A 368 -13.95 7.71 1.36
N THR A 369 -15.00 6.95 1.03
CA THR A 369 -15.19 5.57 1.54
C THR A 369 -14.06 4.65 1.07
N ASP A 370 -13.67 4.74 -0.20
CA ASP A 370 -12.67 3.83 -0.78
C ASP A 370 -11.26 4.04 -0.23
N PHE A 371 -10.86 5.28 0.03
CA PHE A 371 -9.59 5.56 0.72
C PHE A 371 -9.55 4.94 2.12
N GLU A 372 -10.60 5.12 2.93
CA GLU A 372 -10.68 4.49 4.27
C GLU A 372 -10.69 2.96 4.20
N VAL A 373 -11.45 2.38 3.26
CA VAL A 373 -11.51 0.92 3.06
C VAL A 373 -10.16 0.35 2.64
N ARG A 374 -9.43 1.02 1.74
CA ARG A 374 -8.06 0.62 1.35
C ARG A 374 -7.07 0.73 2.51
N ARG A 375 -7.07 1.84 3.26
CA ARG A 375 -6.17 2.04 4.42
C ARG A 375 -6.40 0.98 5.49
N LEU A 376 -7.66 0.66 5.80
CA LEU A 376 -7.99 -0.21 6.92
C LEU A 376 -8.01 -1.70 6.59
N GLU A 377 -7.99 -2.10 5.32
CA GLU A 377 -8.09 -3.52 4.94
C GLU A 377 -7.00 -4.37 5.61
N ALA A 378 -5.76 -3.90 5.68
CA ALA A 378 -4.67 -4.64 6.34
C ALA A 378 -5.02 -5.00 7.80
N PHE A 379 -5.60 -4.07 8.57
CA PHE A 379 -6.04 -4.34 9.94
C PHE A 379 -7.24 -5.28 10.01
N TYR A 380 -8.19 -5.18 9.06
CA TYR A 380 -9.30 -6.14 8.91
C TYR A 380 -8.85 -7.56 8.51
N GLN A 381 -7.67 -7.71 7.91
CA GLN A 381 -7.04 -9.00 7.66
C GLN A 381 -6.36 -9.52 8.92
N LEU A 382 -5.58 -8.68 9.63
CA LEU A 382 -4.91 -9.04 10.88
C LEU A 382 -5.88 -9.35 12.04
N SER A 383 -7.10 -8.83 12.02
CA SER A 383 -8.14 -9.07 13.03
C SER A 383 -8.93 -10.39 12.84
N LYS A 384 -8.64 -11.15 11.77
CA LYS A 384 -9.23 -12.48 11.54
C LYS A 384 -8.86 -13.47 12.66
N GLU A 385 -9.69 -14.48 12.86
CA GLU A 385 -9.39 -15.60 13.75
C GLU A 385 -8.14 -16.36 13.25
N GLY A 386 -7.03 -16.28 14.00
CA GLY A 386 -5.73 -16.81 13.56
C GLY A 386 -4.93 -15.86 12.66
N GLY A 387 -5.25 -14.56 12.63
CA GLY A 387 -4.49 -13.54 11.92
C GLY A 387 -4.49 -13.70 10.39
N ALA A 388 -3.51 -13.07 9.75
CA ALA A 388 -3.30 -13.12 8.31
C ALA A 388 -1.81 -13.24 7.95
N LEU A 389 -1.56 -13.81 6.78
CA LEU A 389 -0.22 -13.89 6.20
C LEU A 389 0.29 -12.47 5.86
N ALA A 390 1.60 -12.22 5.96
CA ALA A 390 2.18 -10.90 5.69
C ALA A 390 1.87 -10.39 4.28
N ALA A 391 1.91 -11.28 3.28
CA ALA A 391 1.57 -10.98 1.89
C ALA A 391 0.08 -10.60 1.68
N GLU A 392 -0.82 -11.05 2.56
CA GLU A 392 -2.25 -10.69 2.59
C GLU A 392 -2.52 -9.46 3.49
N SER A 393 -1.57 -9.03 4.32
CA SER A 393 -1.77 -7.99 5.33
C SER A 393 -0.72 -6.86 5.28
N ILE A 394 0.38 -6.98 6.03
CA ILE A 394 1.33 -5.86 6.25
C ILE A 394 2.15 -5.48 5.00
N ASN A 395 2.32 -6.39 4.04
CA ASN A 395 3.03 -6.14 2.77
C ASN A 395 2.09 -5.61 1.66
N VAL A 396 0.84 -5.27 2.00
CA VAL A 396 -0.15 -4.83 1.02
C VAL A 396 -0.06 -3.33 0.77
N ASP A 397 0.09 -2.97 -0.50
CA ASP A 397 0.02 -1.60 -1.02
C ASP A 397 -1.17 -1.50 -2.00
N TYR A 398 -2.09 -0.58 -1.70
CA TYR A 398 -3.21 -0.16 -2.55
C TYR A 398 -3.23 1.35 -2.84
N GLU A 399 -2.19 2.09 -2.41
CA GLU A 399 -2.15 3.55 -2.44
C GLU A 399 -1.20 4.10 -3.51
N THR A 400 -0.05 3.48 -3.75
CA THR A 400 0.89 3.93 -4.81
C THR A 400 0.49 3.47 -6.21
N ILE A 401 -0.45 2.53 -6.27
CA ILE A 401 -0.95 1.93 -7.51
C ILE A 401 -1.82 2.95 -8.26
N PHE A 402 -1.61 3.06 -9.57
CA PHE A 402 -2.46 3.86 -10.46
C PHE A 402 -3.94 3.54 -10.31
N ASN A 403 -4.79 4.56 -10.16
CA ASN A 403 -6.17 4.49 -9.63
C ASN A 403 -7.13 3.44 -10.25
N ILE A 404 -6.86 2.95 -11.45
CA ILE A 404 -7.67 1.94 -12.15
C ILE A 404 -7.33 0.50 -11.72
N MET A 405 -6.10 0.23 -11.26
CA MET A 405 -5.58 -1.11 -10.99
C MET A 405 -5.90 -1.73 -9.59
N PRO A 406 -6.18 -0.96 -8.50
CA PRO A 406 -6.58 -1.50 -7.20
C PRO A 406 -7.66 -2.60 -7.20
N PRO A 407 -8.80 -2.50 -7.92
CA PRO A 407 -9.81 -3.56 -7.90
C PRO A 407 -9.29 -4.89 -8.46
N PHE A 408 -8.37 -4.87 -9.43
CA PHE A 408 -7.76 -6.08 -9.99
C PHE A 408 -6.80 -6.74 -9.00
N ARG A 409 -5.92 -5.98 -8.33
CA ARG A 409 -5.02 -6.53 -7.30
C ARG A 409 -5.79 -7.02 -6.07
N ALA A 410 -6.84 -6.30 -5.66
CA ALA A 410 -7.71 -6.71 -4.57
C ALA A 410 -8.49 -8.01 -4.89
N PHE A 411 -8.95 -8.19 -6.13
CA PHE A 411 -9.59 -9.44 -6.56
C PHE A 411 -8.61 -10.62 -6.52
N GLN A 412 -7.38 -10.45 -7.04
CA GLN A 412 -6.33 -11.48 -6.99
C GLN A 412 -6.00 -11.88 -5.55
N ARG A 413 -5.91 -10.93 -4.63
CA ARG A 413 -5.64 -11.15 -3.20
C ARG A 413 -6.86 -11.58 -2.37
N ARG A 414 -8.05 -11.76 -2.97
CA ARG A 414 -9.34 -12.06 -2.29
C ARG A 414 -9.82 -10.99 -1.29
N HIS A 415 -9.35 -9.75 -1.42
CA HIS A 415 -9.81 -8.61 -0.62
C HIS A 415 -11.14 -8.08 -1.20
N HIS A 416 -12.20 -8.89 -1.08
CA HIS A 416 -13.49 -8.65 -1.73
C HIS A 416 -14.10 -7.27 -1.40
N VAL A 417 -13.89 -6.77 -0.18
CA VAL A 417 -14.41 -5.46 0.25
C VAL A 417 -13.69 -4.30 -0.44
N VAL A 418 -12.36 -4.36 -0.56
CA VAL A 418 -11.58 -3.37 -1.33
C VAL A 418 -11.96 -3.42 -2.80
N ALA A 419 -12.01 -4.61 -3.41
CA ALA A 419 -12.40 -4.76 -4.81
C ALA A 419 -13.77 -4.14 -5.11
N LEU A 420 -14.77 -4.42 -4.25
CA LEU A 420 -16.13 -3.91 -4.38
C LEU A 420 -16.20 -2.38 -4.21
N SER A 421 -15.54 -1.85 -3.17
CA SER A 421 -15.46 -0.41 -2.89
C SER A 421 -14.79 0.37 -4.03
N SER A 422 -13.69 -0.17 -4.55
CA SER A 422 -12.92 0.49 -5.62
C SER A 422 -13.62 0.40 -6.97
N ILE A 423 -14.38 -0.66 -7.25
CA ILE A 423 -15.27 -0.72 -8.43
C ILE A 423 -16.39 0.32 -8.31
N ALA A 424 -17.10 0.37 -7.17
CA ALA A 424 -18.19 1.33 -6.96
C ALA A 424 -17.71 2.78 -7.10
N SER A 425 -16.54 3.08 -6.53
CA SER A 425 -15.94 4.43 -6.58
C SER A 425 -15.39 4.77 -7.95
N LEU A 426 -14.76 3.84 -8.66
CA LEU A 426 -14.33 4.06 -10.05
C LEU A 426 -15.52 4.37 -10.95
N LEU A 427 -16.63 3.63 -10.82
CA LEU A 427 -17.87 3.88 -11.54
C LEU A 427 -18.48 5.25 -11.18
N ALA A 428 -18.53 5.62 -9.90
CA ALA A 428 -19.06 6.90 -9.43
C ALA A 428 -18.19 8.11 -9.85
N ILE A 429 -16.86 7.96 -9.88
CA ILE A 429 -15.92 9.02 -10.23
C ILE A 429 -15.81 9.23 -11.74
N SER A 430 -15.91 8.16 -12.54
CA SER A 430 -15.65 8.22 -13.99
C SER A 430 -16.93 8.16 -14.84
N LEU A 431 -17.81 7.20 -14.60
CA LEU A 431 -18.91 6.89 -15.50
C LEU A 431 -20.16 7.73 -15.20
N VAL A 432 -20.38 8.11 -13.93
CA VAL A 432 -21.51 8.99 -13.58
C VAL A 432 -21.36 10.40 -14.20
N PRO A 433 -20.25 11.15 -14.05
CA PRO A 433 -20.14 12.49 -14.66
C PRO A 433 -20.16 12.45 -16.19
N THR A 434 -19.54 11.43 -16.81
CA THR A 434 -19.50 11.29 -18.27
C THR A 434 -20.86 10.95 -18.87
N LEU A 435 -21.66 10.08 -18.24
CA LEU A 435 -23.04 9.80 -18.67
C LEU A 435 -23.99 10.96 -18.37
N THR A 436 -23.86 11.66 -17.23
CA THR A 436 -24.65 12.87 -16.94
C THR A 436 -24.41 13.96 -17.98
N ALA A 437 -23.15 14.16 -18.39
CA ALA A 437 -22.80 15.05 -19.49
C ALA A 437 -23.42 14.63 -20.83
N ALA A 438 -23.45 13.32 -21.11
CA ALA A 438 -23.98 12.76 -22.35
C ALA A 438 -25.52 12.85 -22.43
N ALA A 439 -26.21 12.69 -21.30
CA ALA A 439 -27.66 12.51 -21.26
C ALA A 439 -28.46 13.78 -21.60
N ILE A 440 -27.87 14.98 -21.45
CA ILE A 440 -28.55 16.26 -21.72
C ILE A 440 -28.18 16.72 -23.13
N ILE A 441 -29.15 16.66 -24.06
CA ILE A 441 -28.94 16.99 -25.48
C ILE A 441 -29.76 18.23 -25.87
N LEU A 442 -29.14 19.10 -26.68
CA LEU A 442 -29.78 20.27 -27.28
C LEU A 442 -30.23 19.96 -28.72
N LYS A 443 -31.54 20.01 -28.98
CA LYS A 443 -32.13 19.93 -30.33
C LYS A 443 -32.63 21.31 -30.79
N PRO A 444 -32.76 21.58 -32.10
CA PRO A 444 -32.39 20.71 -33.23
C PRO A 444 -30.86 20.63 -33.42
N ASP A 445 -30.44 19.80 -34.39
CA ASP A 445 -29.05 19.41 -34.57
C ASP A 445 -28.14 20.58 -34.97
N ARG A 446 -26.84 20.53 -34.64
CA ARG A 446 -25.94 21.70 -34.67
C ARG A 446 -25.92 22.42 -36.02
N GLN A 447 -25.89 21.68 -37.12
CA GLN A 447 -25.90 22.25 -38.48
C GLN A 447 -27.15 23.11 -38.71
N THR A 448 -28.33 22.62 -38.33
CA THR A 448 -29.59 23.38 -38.49
C THR A 448 -29.67 24.64 -37.62
N ARG A 449 -28.97 24.68 -36.47
CA ARG A 449 -28.85 25.88 -35.63
C ARG A 449 -27.89 26.93 -36.21
N LEU A 450 -26.93 26.53 -37.04
CA LEU A 450 -26.01 27.42 -37.74
C LEU A 450 -26.66 28.01 -39.00
N GLU A 451 -27.50 27.23 -39.68
CA GLU A 451 -28.29 27.69 -40.84
C GLU A 451 -29.41 28.65 -40.42
N ASN A 452 -30.09 28.37 -39.31
CA ASN A 452 -31.22 29.17 -38.81
C ASN A 452 -31.05 29.57 -37.34
N GLU A 453 -30.41 30.73 -37.10
CA GLU A 453 -30.10 31.22 -35.74
C GLU A 453 -31.33 31.41 -34.83
N ARG A 454 -32.49 31.74 -35.44
CA ARG A 454 -33.79 32.00 -34.77
C ARG A 454 -34.70 30.77 -34.62
N ILE A 455 -34.22 29.57 -34.91
CA ILE A 455 -35.00 28.34 -34.72
C ILE A 455 -35.23 28.08 -33.22
N GLU A 456 -36.40 27.55 -32.87
CA GLU A 456 -36.69 27.14 -31.49
C GLU A 456 -35.76 26.01 -31.04
N LYS A 457 -35.12 26.19 -29.89
CA LYS A 457 -34.15 25.26 -29.30
C LYS A 457 -34.79 24.57 -28.09
N PHE A 458 -34.64 23.25 -28.04
CA PHE A 458 -35.27 22.36 -27.07
C PHE A 458 -34.20 21.60 -26.29
N VAL A 459 -34.22 21.71 -24.96
CA VAL A 459 -33.40 20.89 -24.08
C VAL A 459 -34.15 19.60 -23.76
N ILE A 460 -33.59 18.46 -24.14
CA ILE A 460 -34.19 17.15 -23.86
C ILE A 460 -33.17 16.17 -23.28
N VAL A 461 -33.67 15.18 -22.54
CA VAL A 461 -32.87 14.07 -22.03
C VAL A 461 -32.93 12.90 -23.00
N ASP A 462 -31.78 12.34 -23.37
CA ASP A 462 -31.72 11.14 -24.22
C ASP A 462 -32.22 9.88 -23.50
N MET A 463 -33.02 9.07 -24.21
CA MET A 463 -33.61 7.86 -23.65
C MET A 463 -32.57 6.80 -23.28
N VAL A 464 -31.59 6.54 -24.16
CA VAL A 464 -30.64 5.43 -23.97
C VAL A 464 -29.65 5.80 -22.88
N LEU A 465 -29.07 6.99 -22.96
CA LEU A 465 -28.07 7.48 -22.01
C LEU A 465 -28.68 7.69 -20.62
N SER A 466 -29.92 8.18 -20.52
CA SER A 466 -30.62 8.27 -19.23
C SER A 466 -30.92 6.90 -18.63
N ARG A 467 -31.33 5.91 -19.43
CA ARG A 467 -31.55 4.54 -18.94
C ARG A 467 -30.25 3.91 -18.44
N LEU A 468 -29.13 4.13 -19.14
CA LEU A 468 -27.80 3.68 -18.71
C LEU A 468 -27.36 4.37 -17.41
N LEU A 469 -27.60 5.67 -17.26
CA LEU A 469 -27.28 6.40 -16.03
C LEU A 469 -28.13 5.95 -14.84
N THR A 470 -29.44 5.75 -15.02
CA THR A 470 -30.31 5.18 -13.99
C THR A 470 -29.88 3.76 -13.61
N ALA A 471 -29.54 2.92 -14.59
CA ALA A 471 -29.03 1.57 -14.34
C ALA A 471 -27.69 1.60 -13.59
N LEU A 472 -26.80 2.54 -13.90
CA LEU A 472 -25.53 2.73 -13.21
C LEU A 472 -25.72 3.08 -11.73
N PHE A 473 -26.63 4.02 -11.41
CA PHE A 473 -26.95 4.34 -10.02
C PHE A 473 -27.54 3.15 -9.26
N VAL A 474 -28.37 2.33 -9.90
CA VAL A 474 -28.91 1.08 -9.31
C VAL A 474 -27.80 0.05 -9.08
N VAL A 475 -26.85 -0.09 -10.02
CA VAL A 475 -25.68 -0.95 -9.84
C VAL A 475 -24.84 -0.46 -8.66
N ILE A 476 -24.49 0.83 -8.59
CA ILE A 476 -23.70 1.37 -7.47
C ILE A 476 -24.44 1.21 -6.13
N ALA A 477 -25.76 1.41 -6.09
CA ALA A 477 -26.57 1.14 -4.91
C ALA A 477 -26.50 -0.35 -4.49
N ALA A 478 -26.59 -1.29 -5.43
CA ALA A 478 -26.46 -2.72 -5.17
C ALA A 478 -25.06 -3.11 -4.65
N LEU A 479 -24.00 -2.57 -5.27
CA LEU A 479 -22.63 -2.73 -4.77
C LEU A 479 -22.50 -2.15 -3.35
N GLY A 480 -23.13 -1.01 -3.07
CA GLY A 480 -23.19 -0.40 -1.75
C GLY A 480 -23.91 -1.26 -0.70
N CYS A 481 -25.03 -1.88 -1.04
CA CYS A 481 -25.73 -2.83 -0.17
C CYS A 481 -24.86 -4.05 0.19
N VAL A 482 -24.15 -4.62 -0.80
CA VAL A 482 -23.21 -5.73 -0.57
C VAL A 482 -22.02 -5.26 0.27
N LEU A 483 -21.49 -4.07 0.01
CA LEU A 483 -20.38 -3.47 0.76
C LEU A 483 -20.76 -3.26 2.23
N PHE A 484 -21.94 -2.68 2.48
CA PHE A 484 -22.52 -2.50 3.81
C PHE A 484 -22.64 -3.82 4.57
N PHE A 485 -23.15 -4.88 3.91
CA PHE A 485 -23.29 -6.20 4.50
C PHE A 485 -21.95 -6.83 4.86
N LEU A 486 -20.95 -6.76 3.96
CA LEU A 486 -19.61 -7.30 4.21
C LEU A 486 -18.89 -6.53 5.32
N ILE A 487 -18.91 -5.20 5.31
CA ILE A 487 -18.32 -4.34 6.36
C ILE A 487 -18.99 -4.57 7.71
N SER A 488 -20.32 -4.75 7.74
CA SER A 488 -21.06 -5.02 8.99
C SER A 488 -20.68 -6.35 9.65
N ARG A 489 -20.16 -7.33 8.88
CA ARG A 489 -19.71 -8.62 9.40
C ARG A 489 -18.26 -8.67 9.89
N ARG A 490 -17.41 -7.70 9.54
CA ARG A 490 -15.99 -7.69 9.94
C ARG A 490 -15.74 -6.76 11.13
N LYS A 491 -14.95 -7.19 12.11
CA LYS A 491 -14.45 -6.34 13.21
C LYS A 491 -13.06 -5.81 12.84
N SER A 492 -12.75 -4.56 13.17
CA SER A 492 -11.45 -3.95 12.82
C SER A 492 -10.31 -4.35 13.75
N GLY A 493 -10.58 -4.73 15.00
CA GLY A 493 -9.56 -4.98 16.03
C GLY A 493 -8.85 -3.72 16.53
N LEU A 494 -9.31 -2.54 16.09
CA LEU A 494 -8.75 -1.23 16.42
C LEU A 494 -9.55 -0.52 17.52
N ILE A 495 -8.85 0.07 18.50
CA ILE A 495 -9.37 0.96 19.54
C ILE A 495 -9.63 2.36 18.99
N GLY A 496 -8.77 2.82 18.06
CA GLY A 496 -8.80 4.17 17.51
C GLY A 496 -8.17 4.26 16.13
N ASP A 497 -8.12 5.48 15.61
CA ASP A 497 -7.59 5.80 14.28
C ASP A 497 -6.05 5.75 14.28
N VAL A 498 -5.49 4.77 13.56
CA VAL A 498 -4.05 4.60 13.38
C VAL A 498 -3.61 5.54 12.27
N LYS A 499 -2.80 6.55 12.61
CA LYS A 499 -2.35 7.62 11.71
C LYS A 499 -0.87 7.85 11.78
N GLY A 500 -0.25 7.97 10.60
CA GLY A 500 1.17 8.29 10.45
C GLY A 500 2.11 7.24 11.06
N ILE A 501 3.37 7.63 11.20
CA ILE A 501 4.46 6.79 11.73
C ILE A 501 4.21 6.49 13.21
N ALA A 502 3.80 7.50 13.98
CA ALA A 502 3.52 7.39 15.42
C ALA A 502 2.44 6.36 15.74
N GLY A 503 1.36 6.30 14.94
CA GLY A 503 0.30 5.31 15.11
C GLY A 503 0.82 3.89 14.94
N LEU A 504 1.58 3.62 13.87
CA LEU A 504 2.14 2.29 13.60
C LEU A 504 3.23 1.89 14.60
N ALA A 505 4.09 2.83 15.00
CA ALA A 505 5.09 2.61 16.05
C ALA A 505 4.44 2.22 17.38
N ALA A 506 3.40 2.94 17.82
CA ALA A 506 2.66 2.64 19.05
C ALA A 506 1.93 1.28 19.03
N MET A 507 1.59 0.74 17.85
CA MET A 507 1.06 -0.63 17.73
C MET A 507 2.14 -1.71 17.80
N ALA A 508 3.39 -1.36 17.44
CA ALA A 508 4.52 -2.28 17.44
C ALA A 508 5.21 -2.39 18.81
N THR A 509 5.13 -1.36 19.66
CA THR A 509 5.85 -1.34 20.95
C THR A 509 5.42 -2.41 21.96
N VAL A 510 4.25 -3.02 21.79
CA VAL A 510 3.69 -3.98 22.75
C VAL A 510 4.10 -5.43 22.44
N SER A 511 4.58 -5.73 21.23
CA SER A 511 4.95 -7.09 20.82
C SER A 511 6.38 -7.17 20.28
N HIS A 512 6.89 -8.39 20.09
CA HIS A 512 8.21 -8.61 19.52
C HIS A 512 8.29 -8.50 17.98
N ILE A 513 7.32 -7.84 17.33
CA ILE A 513 7.27 -7.70 15.86
C ILE A 513 8.52 -7.04 15.26
N MET A 514 9.26 -6.23 16.02
CA MET A 514 10.45 -5.54 15.52
C MET A 514 11.59 -6.50 15.13
N MET A 515 11.73 -7.65 15.78
CA MET A 515 12.79 -8.62 15.47
C MET A 515 12.66 -9.21 14.06
N ASP A 516 11.45 -9.27 13.51
CA ASP A 516 11.22 -9.71 12.13
C ASP A 516 11.88 -8.77 11.11
N PHE A 517 12.10 -7.50 11.48
CA PHE A 517 12.66 -6.44 10.65
C PHE A 517 14.18 -6.29 10.75
N LYS A 518 14.87 -7.19 11.46
CA LYS A 518 16.33 -7.23 11.52
C LYS A 518 16.94 -7.18 10.11
N ASP A 519 18.01 -6.41 9.94
CA ASP A 519 18.77 -6.26 8.69
C ASP A 519 17.95 -5.71 7.50
N MET A 520 16.81 -5.04 7.73
CA MET A 520 15.94 -4.50 6.66
C MET A 520 15.91 -2.98 6.52
N ASP A 521 16.79 -2.26 7.23
CA ASP A 521 16.79 -0.79 7.32
C ASP A 521 16.89 -0.11 5.93
N THR A 522 17.75 -0.62 5.05
CA THR A 522 17.91 -0.16 3.66
C THR A 522 17.32 -1.12 2.61
N ALA A 523 16.63 -2.18 3.03
CA ALA A 523 16.10 -3.21 2.13
C ALA A 523 14.99 -2.69 1.20
N THR A 524 14.91 -3.25 -0.01
CA THR A 524 13.89 -2.84 -0.99
C THR A 524 12.50 -3.42 -0.62
N PRO A 525 11.40 -2.90 -1.20
CA PRO A 525 10.07 -3.48 -1.01
C PRO A 525 9.97 -4.95 -1.44
N LYS A 526 10.82 -5.43 -2.38
CA LYS A 526 10.90 -6.85 -2.74
C LYS A 526 11.49 -7.69 -1.62
N ASP A 527 12.61 -7.26 -1.06
CA ASP A 527 13.36 -8.03 -0.07
C ASP A 527 12.55 -8.18 1.22
N ILE A 528 11.91 -7.08 1.66
CA ILE A 528 10.94 -7.08 2.77
C ILE A 528 9.77 -8.02 2.45
N HIS A 529 9.24 -8.00 1.22
CA HIS A 529 8.20 -8.93 0.82
C HIS A 529 8.69 -10.38 0.88
N TYR A 530 9.86 -10.72 0.34
CA TYR A 530 10.37 -12.10 0.34
C TYR A 530 10.75 -12.62 1.73
N LYS A 531 11.29 -11.78 2.63
CA LYS A 531 11.63 -12.16 4.01
C LYS A 531 10.40 -12.36 4.90
N LEU A 532 9.33 -11.60 4.66
CA LEU A 532 8.13 -11.63 5.49
C LEU A 532 6.95 -12.40 4.90
N LYS A 533 6.87 -12.64 3.58
CA LYS A 533 5.66 -13.17 2.89
C LYS A 533 5.05 -14.41 3.53
N ASP A 534 5.84 -15.29 4.13
CA ASP A 534 5.38 -16.56 4.70
C ASP A 534 5.15 -16.49 6.23
N ARG A 535 5.45 -15.34 6.87
CA ARG A 535 5.14 -15.07 8.28
C ARG A 535 3.67 -14.68 8.46
N ARG A 536 3.11 -15.01 9.62
CA ARG A 536 1.72 -14.73 9.99
C ARG A 536 1.68 -13.71 11.12
N TYR A 537 0.77 -12.77 11.03
CA TYR A 537 0.60 -11.68 11.99
C TYR A 537 -0.86 -11.60 12.45
N VAL A 538 -1.05 -11.25 13.71
CA VAL A 538 -2.36 -11.12 14.37
C VAL A 538 -2.47 -9.80 15.11
N LEU A 539 -3.66 -9.22 15.14
CA LEU A 539 -3.95 -7.97 15.83
C LEU A 539 -4.49 -8.24 17.25
N LEU A 540 -3.63 -8.08 18.26
CA LEU A 540 -3.93 -8.32 19.67
C LEU A 540 -4.24 -6.98 20.36
N ASN A 541 -5.51 -6.69 20.60
CA ASN A 541 -5.97 -5.46 21.27
C ASN A 541 -5.33 -4.17 20.70
N SER A 542 -5.36 -4.04 19.36
CA SER A 542 -4.71 -2.97 18.59
C SER A 542 -3.17 -2.94 18.56
N SER A 543 -2.49 -3.98 19.04
CA SER A 543 -1.05 -4.16 18.81
C SER A 543 -0.83 -5.27 17.77
N ILE A 544 0.08 -5.07 16.82
CA ILE A 544 0.39 -6.09 15.80
C ILE A 544 1.42 -7.03 16.42
N ALA A 545 1.18 -8.35 16.39
CA ALA A 545 2.10 -9.35 16.89
C ALA A 545 2.35 -10.46 15.85
N PRO A 546 3.56 -11.06 15.80
CA PRO A 546 3.77 -12.30 15.06
C PRO A 546 2.95 -13.44 15.71
N ASP A 547 2.40 -14.33 14.89
CA ASP A 547 1.79 -15.58 15.34
C ASP A 547 2.73 -16.75 15.07
N GLU A 548 3.50 -17.14 16.07
CA GLU A 548 4.39 -18.31 16.02
C GLU A 548 3.63 -19.65 16.08
N SER A 549 2.35 -19.64 16.49
CA SER A 549 1.59 -20.87 16.74
C SER A 549 1.08 -21.54 15.46
N SER A 550 1.02 -20.83 14.33
CA SER A 550 0.49 -21.36 13.07
C SER A 550 1.36 -21.03 11.86
N THR A 551 2.10 -22.05 11.38
CA THR A 551 2.94 -21.95 10.19
C THR A 551 2.09 -21.86 8.90
N ALA A 552 2.57 -21.10 7.92
CA ALA A 552 1.90 -20.96 6.63
C ALA A 552 1.79 -22.31 5.90
N THR A 553 0.60 -22.62 5.38
CA THR A 553 0.41 -23.85 4.59
C THR A 553 1.03 -23.68 3.20
N LEU A 554 1.58 -24.73 2.59
CA LEU A 554 2.14 -24.68 1.22
C LEU A 554 1.18 -24.03 0.19
N GLN A 555 -0.12 -24.31 0.31
CA GLN A 555 -1.17 -23.73 -0.54
C GLN A 555 -1.42 -22.21 -0.33
N GLU A 556 -0.98 -21.66 0.81
CA GLU A 556 -0.96 -20.22 1.09
C GLU A 556 0.33 -19.59 0.55
N GLN A 557 1.48 -20.25 0.72
CA GLN A 557 2.79 -19.79 0.23
C GLN A 557 2.83 -19.65 -1.30
N ASP A 558 2.37 -20.66 -2.04
CA ASP A 558 2.33 -20.61 -3.52
C ASP A 558 1.34 -19.57 -4.06
N ARG A 559 0.32 -19.17 -3.28
CA ARG A 559 -0.74 -18.25 -3.71
C ARG A 559 -0.27 -16.81 -3.88
N TYR A 560 0.73 -16.41 -3.10
CA TYR A 560 1.19 -15.02 -3.02
C TYR A 560 2.59 -14.81 -3.62
N ARG A 561 3.01 -15.71 -4.52
CA ARG A 561 4.29 -15.63 -5.24
C ARG A 561 4.25 -14.54 -6.33
N GLU A 562 4.32 -13.27 -5.93
CA GLU A 562 4.33 -12.14 -6.87
C GLU A 562 5.65 -12.10 -7.67
N PRO A 563 5.60 -12.02 -9.01
CA PRO A 563 6.82 -12.04 -9.84
C PRO A 563 7.54 -10.68 -9.89
N HIS A 564 6.81 -9.56 -9.73
CA HIS A 564 7.36 -8.20 -9.91
C HIS A 564 6.72 -7.17 -8.96
N LEU A 565 7.39 -6.86 -7.84
CA LEU A 565 7.21 -5.58 -7.14
C LEU A 565 8.15 -4.51 -7.75
N PRO A 566 7.90 -3.20 -7.58
CA PRO A 566 8.82 -2.16 -8.03
C PRO A 566 9.98 -1.93 -7.04
N ASP A 567 11.22 -1.93 -7.53
CA ASP A 567 12.41 -1.68 -6.69
C ASP A 567 12.59 -0.21 -6.30
N ASN A 568 12.24 0.70 -7.23
CA ASN A 568 12.52 2.14 -7.09
C ASN A 568 11.81 2.77 -5.87
N PRO A 569 12.51 3.63 -5.09
CA PRO A 569 12.01 4.21 -3.83
C PRO A 569 10.96 5.33 -3.99
N HIS A 570 10.61 5.70 -5.23
CA HIS A 570 9.58 6.70 -5.53
C HIS A 570 8.35 6.07 -6.18
N PRO A 571 7.13 6.52 -5.86
CA PRO A 571 5.90 6.03 -6.50
C PRO A 571 5.84 6.40 -7.99
N LEU A 572 5.11 5.61 -8.78
CA LEU A 572 5.15 5.63 -10.25
C LEU A 572 4.92 7.04 -10.85
N MET A 573 3.95 7.79 -10.32
CA MET A 573 3.60 9.13 -10.80
C MET A 573 4.67 10.19 -10.57
N MET A 574 5.61 9.97 -9.64
CA MET A 574 6.74 10.90 -9.40
C MET A 574 7.98 10.55 -10.25
N ARG A 575 7.98 9.40 -10.93
CA ARG A 575 9.05 8.98 -11.84
C ARG A 575 8.86 9.61 -13.22
N LYS A 576 9.94 9.64 -14.01
CA LYS A 576 9.90 9.94 -15.45
C LYS A 576 8.85 9.10 -16.19
N GLU A 577 8.77 7.82 -15.83
CA GLU A 577 7.81 6.82 -16.34
C GLU A 577 6.34 7.28 -16.24
N GLY A 578 5.94 7.92 -15.14
CA GLY A 578 4.58 8.42 -14.94
C GLY A 578 4.39 9.89 -15.34
N TYR A 579 5.39 10.73 -15.08
CA TYR A 579 5.35 12.17 -15.36
C TYR A 579 5.30 12.48 -16.86
N ILE A 580 6.09 11.79 -17.69
CA ILE A 580 6.13 12.01 -19.15
C ILE A 580 4.77 11.75 -19.82
N PRO A 581 4.11 10.59 -19.66
CA PRO A 581 2.80 10.36 -20.26
C PRO A 581 1.71 11.26 -19.67
N PHE A 582 1.80 11.66 -18.39
CA PHE A 582 0.88 12.63 -17.81
C PHE A 582 1.01 14.01 -18.50
N MET A 583 2.23 14.53 -18.63
CA MET A 583 2.47 15.82 -19.30
C MET A 583 2.13 15.78 -20.79
N LEU A 584 2.39 14.66 -21.47
CA LEU A 584 1.99 14.46 -22.86
C LEU A 584 0.46 14.43 -22.99
N GLY A 585 -0.26 13.70 -22.13
CA GLY A 585 -1.72 13.69 -22.11
C GLY A 585 -2.32 15.07 -21.83
N LEU A 586 -1.71 15.83 -20.94
CA LEU A 586 -2.12 17.19 -20.61
C LEU A 586 -1.89 18.16 -21.78
N ALA A 587 -0.72 18.11 -22.43
CA ALA A 587 -0.41 18.89 -23.62
C ALA A 587 -1.32 18.52 -24.81
N MET A 588 -1.58 17.23 -25.02
CA MET A 588 -2.54 16.75 -26.02
C MET A 588 -3.95 17.28 -25.76
N PHE A 589 -4.40 17.35 -24.50
CA PHE A 589 -5.72 17.91 -24.18
C PHE A 589 -5.77 19.44 -24.34
N ILE A 590 -4.70 20.15 -23.94
CA ILE A 590 -4.55 21.60 -24.19
C ILE A 590 -4.61 21.92 -25.70
N ALA A 591 -3.99 21.09 -26.55
CA ALA A 591 -4.06 21.22 -28.00
C ALA A 591 -5.41 20.78 -28.58
N PHE A 592 -6.05 19.75 -28.01
CA PHE A 592 -7.34 19.24 -28.46
C PHE A 592 -8.48 20.26 -28.27
N VAL A 593 -8.48 20.99 -27.15
CA VAL A 593 -9.51 22.01 -26.83
C VAL A 593 -9.74 23.03 -27.96
N PRO A 594 -8.73 23.81 -28.43
CA PRO A 594 -8.92 24.74 -29.53
C PRO A 594 -9.18 24.03 -30.86
N ILE A 595 -8.63 22.83 -31.08
CA ILE A 595 -8.88 22.07 -32.32
C ILE A 595 -10.37 21.73 -32.46
N PHE A 596 -11.04 21.15 -31.45
CA PHE A 596 -12.46 20.80 -31.61
C PHE A 596 -13.40 22.02 -31.61
N LEU A 597 -12.99 23.13 -30.96
CA LEU A 597 -13.78 24.37 -30.93
C LEU A 597 -13.72 25.15 -32.25
N TYR A 598 -12.54 25.23 -32.88
CA TYR A 598 -12.24 26.12 -34.00
C TYR A 598 -11.88 25.40 -35.31
N THR A 599 -12.12 24.09 -35.41
CA THR A 599 -11.93 23.28 -36.63
C THR A 599 -13.22 22.53 -36.97
N PRO A 600 -13.53 22.21 -38.24
CA PRO A 600 -14.65 21.31 -38.61
C PRO A 600 -14.57 19.87 -38.02
N ALA A 601 -13.57 19.56 -37.21
CA ALA A 601 -13.52 18.37 -36.35
C ALA A 601 -14.64 18.34 -35.28
N SER A 602 -15.41 19.43 -35.13
CA SER A 602 -16.59 19.58 -34.29
C SER A 602 -17.63 18.44 -34.41
N VAL A 603 -17.68 17.74 -35.56
CA VAL A 603 -18.51 16.54 -35.78
C VAL A 603 -18.26 15.44 -34.72
N ILE A 604 -17.04 15.35 -34.18
CA ILE A 604 -16.71 14.41 -33.09
C ILE A 604 -17.46 14.80 -31.82
N THR A 605 -17.47 16.10 -31.49
CA THR A 605 -18.18 16.66 -30.34
C THR A 605 -19.69 16.50 -30.47
N ASP A 606 -20.24 16.65 -31.68
CA ASP A 606 -21.69 16.50 -31.93
C ASP A 606 -22.16 15.04 -31.75
N LYS A 607 -21.35 14.07 -32.17
CA LYS A 607 -21.66 12.63 -32.05
C LYS A 607 -21.28 12.04 -30.69
N ALA A 608 -20.28 12.61 -30.01
CA ALA A 608 -19.77 12.10 -28.74
C ALA A 608 -19.35 13.24 -27.78
N PRO A 609 -20.29 14.06 -27.24
CA PRO A 609 -19.97 15.11 -26.27
C PRO A 609 -19.26 14.57 -25.02
N TRP A 610 -19.57 13.33 -24.65
CA TRP A 610 -18.97 12.60 -23.54
C TRP A 610 -17.48 12.31 -23.68
N LEU A 611 -16.90 12.43 -24.88
CA LEU A 611 -15.47 12.19 -25.10
C LEU A 611 -14.61 13.24 -24.39
N ILE A 612 -15.03 14.50 -24.41
CA ILE A 612 -14.33 15.63 -23.77
C ILE A 612 -14.34 15.45 -22.24
N THR A 613 -15.47 15.01 -21.68
CA THR A 613 -15.61 14.77 -20.24
C THR A 613 -14.87 13.51 -19.82
N ALA A 614 -14.80 12.49 -20.66
CA ALA A 614 -13.97 11.30 -20.44
C ALA A 614 -12.47 11.66 -20.40
N PHE A 615 -11.98 12.51 -21.29
CA PHE A 615 -10.59 13.00 -21.23
C PHE A 615 -10.30 13.81 -19.96
N ALA A 616 -11.21 14.70 -19.54
CA ALA A 616 -11.08 15.43 -18.27
C ALA A 616 -11.05 14.47 -17.06
N VAL A 617 -11.87 13.41 -17.07
CA VAL A 617 -11.85 12.34 -16.07
C VAL A 617 -10.53 11.55 -16.10
N CYS A 618 -9.95 11.25 -17.27
CA CYS A 618 -8.64 10.62 -17.36
C CYS A 618 -7.53 11.48 -16.74
N ILE A 619 -7.53 12.79 -16.99
CA ILE A 619 -6.59 13.74 -16.37
C ILE A 619 -6.79 13.77 -14.84
N LYS A 620 -8.04 13.82 -14.36
CA LYS A 620 -8.38 13.73 -12.93
C LYS A 620 -7.85 12.45 -12.28
N LEU A 621 -8.06 11.29 -12.90
CA LEU A 621 -7.60 10.00 -12.38
C LEU A 621 -6.07 9.89 -12.32
N ALA A 622 -5.36 10.47 -13.28
CA ALA A 622 -3.91 10.54 -13.27
C ALA A 622 -3.40 11.52 -12.20
N TRP A 623 -4.00 12.70 -12.07
CA TRP A 623 -3.66 13.66 -11.02
C TRP A 623 -3.84 13.11 -9.61
N GLY A 624 -4.90 12.33 -9.37
CA GLY A 624 -5.11 11.65 -8.09
C GLY A 624 -3.92 10.77 -7.67
N GLY A 625 -3.19 10.18 -8.64
CA GLY A 625 -1.98 9.43 -8.35
C GLY A 625 -0.79 10.31 -7.95
N ILE A 626 -0.65 11.51 -8.51
CA ILE A 626 0.34 12.51 -8.08
C ILE A 626 0.02 13.00 -6.67
N ASP A 627 -1.26 13.25 -6.39
CA ASP A 627 -1.76 13.72 -5.10
C ASP A 627 -1.57 12.70 -3.96
N SER A 628 -2.02 11.45 -4.12
CA SER A 628 -1.74 10.38 -3.14
C SER A 628 -0.24 10.18 -2.92
N SER A 629 0.56 10.16 -4.00
CA SER A 629 2.03 10.08 -3.91
C SER A 629 2.63 11.20 -3.07
N MET A 630 2.20 12.44 -3.30
CA MET A 630 2.72 13.61 -2.61
C MET A 630 2.33 13.64 -1.13
N ARG A 631 1.10 13.23 -0.79
CA ARG A 631 0.61 13.14 0.60
C ARG A 631 1.36 12.10 1.41
N MET A 632 1.59 10.93 0.83
CA MET A 632 2.34 9.83 1.45
C MET A 632 3.79 10.22 1.73
N MET A 633 4.43 10.96 0.82
CA MET A 633 5.87 11.30 0.91
C MET A 633 6.18 12.54 1.76
N GLU A 634 5.23 13.46 2.00
CA GLU A 634 5.54 14.72 2.71
C GLU A 634 6.02 14.55 4.16
N PRO A 635 5.43 13.72 5.04
CA PRO A 635 5.91 13.57 6.41
C PRO A 635 7.38 13.11 6.45
N TYR A 636 7.74 12.15 5.58
CA TYR A 636 9.10 11.65 5.42
C TYR A 636 10.05 12.71 4.83
N TYR A 637 9.58 13.56 3.92
CA TYR A 637 10.37 14.67 3.38
C TYR A 637 10.64 15.76 4.42
N ILE A 638 9.74 15.95 5.39
CA ILE A 638 9.97 16.84 6.52
C ILE A 638 11.01 16.22 7.46
N LEU A 639 10.90 14.93 7.79
CA LEU A 639 11.88 14.20 8.60
C LEU A 639 13.28 14.19 7.96
N SER A 640 13.37 14.03 6.63
CA SER A 640 14.67 14.04 5.91
C SER A 640 15.39 15.39 5.92
N LYS A 641 14.77 16.46 6.44
CA LYS A 641 15.41 17.76 6.65
C LYS A 641 16.07 17.92 8.03
N ARG A 642 15.96 16.90 8.88
CA ARG A 642 16.36 16.91 10.30
C ARG A 642 15.55 17.88 11.16
N HIS A 643 15.61 17.68 12.47
CA HIS A 643 14.97 18.53 13.50
C HIS A 643 13.45 18.77 13.28
N ALA A 644 12.72 17.77 12.79
CA ALA A 644 11.28 17.89 12.58
C ALA A 644 10.54 17.91 13.94
N PRO A 645 9.48 18.73 14.09
CA PRO A 645 8.68 18.74 15.30
C PRO A 645 7.89 17.43 15.43
N ALA A 646 7.65 16.98 16.67
CA ALA A 646 7.04 15.70 16.98
C ALA A 646 5.65 15.46 16.33
N ARG A 647 4.88 16.53 16.08
CA ARG A 647 3.63 16.54 15.32
C ARG A 647 3.76 16.00 13.89
N THR A 648 4.97 15.92 13.33
CA THR A 648 5.25 15.29 12.03
C THR A 648 5.02 13.78 12.07
N LEU A 649 5.29 13.11 13.21
CA LEU A 649 5.12 11.66 13.34
C LEU A 649 3.65 11.23 13.36
N THR A 650 2.76 12.08 13.91
CA THR A 650 1.30 11.87 13.96
C THR A 650 0.58 12.46 12.74
N LEU A 651 1.32 13.08 11.81
CA LEU A 651 0.78 13.71 10.61
C LEU A 651 0.49 12.65 9.54
N ASP A 652 -0.75 12.63 9.09
CA ASP A 652 -1.22 11.73 8.05
C ASP A 652 -2.13 12.51 7.09
N TYR A 653 -1.66 12.71 5.85
CA TYR A 653 -2.45 13.35 4.79
C TYR A 653 -3.17 12.35 3.89
N THR A 654 -2.85 11.05 3.93
CA THR A 654 -3.53 10.04 3.10
C THR A 654 -4.91 9.73 3.68
N ALA A 655 -5.01 9.71 5.01
CA ALA A 655 -6.24 9.52 5.80
C ALA A 655 -7.22 10.73 5.81
N MET A 656 -7.17 11.64 4.82
CA MET A 656 -7.97 12.88 4.83
C MET A 656 -8.64 13.19 3.48
N PRO A 657 -9.93 13.61 3.47
CA PRO A 657 -10.60 14.12 2.28
C PRO A 657 -9.81 15.25 1.61
N PHE A 658 -9.72 15.22 0.28
CA PHE A 658 -8.76 16.04 -0.46
C PHE A 658 -8.89 17.55 -0.25
N ALA A 659 -10.13 18.07 -0.15
CA ALA A 659 -10.36 19.48 0.13
C ALA A 659 -9.81 19.88 1.52
N LEU A 660 -9.99 19.01 2.53
CA LEU A 660 -9.47 19.25 3.89
C LEU A 660 -7.94 19.18 3.95
N VAL A 661 -7.31 18.32 3.12
CA VAL A 661 -5.85 18.29 2.98
C VAL A 661 -5.31 19.62 2.48
N ALA A 662 -5.92 20.22 1.46
CA ALA A 662 -5.49 21.52 0.93
C ALA A 662 -5.50 22.59 2.04
N PHE A 663 -6.62 22.78 2.73
CA PHE A 663 -6.71 23.76 3.82
C PHE A 663 -5.74 23.46 4.98
N ARG A 664 -5.63 22.19 5.41
CA ARG A 664 -4.72 21.81 6.52
C ARG A 664 -3.25 21.98 6.14
N ALA A 665 -2.87 21.69 4.89
CA ALA A 665 -1.53 21.91 4.38
C ALA A 665 -1.20 23.41 4.30
N LEU A 666 -2.16 24.26 3.90
CA LEU A 666 -2.02 25.71 3.90
C LEU A 666 -1.72 26.25 5.31
N PHE A 667 -2.53 25.87 6.31
CA PHE A 667 -2.31 26.29 7.71
C PHE A 667 -1.00 25.75 8.30
N ASN A 668 -0.58 24.54 7.93
CA ASN A 668 0.71 23.97 8.32
C ASN A 668 1.90 24.54 7.51
N LYS A 669 1.71 25.46 6.56
CA LYS A 669 2.73 26.01 5.65
C LYS A 669 3.39 24.98 4.70
N HIS A 670 2.74 23.84 4.47
CA HIS A 670 3.21 22.79 3.55
C HIS A 670 2.79 23.12 2.10
N TRP A 671 3.38 24.18 1.55
CA TRP A 671 2.99 24.80 0.28
C TRP A 671 2.86 23.84 -0.91
N LEU A 672 3.72 22.82 -1.00
CA LEU A 672 3.72 21.89 -2.13
C LEU A 672 2.51 20.94 -2.05
N VAL A 673 2.20 20.40 -0.85
CA VAL A 673 0.97 19.62 -0.60
C VAL A 673 -0.27 20.49 -0.78
N PHE A 674 -0.24 21.77 -0.39
CA PHE A 674 -1.34 22.69 -0.66
C PHE A 674 -1.61 22.86 -2.16
N LEU A 675 -0.57 23.11 -2.98
CA LEU A 675 -0.74 23.27 -4.43
C LEU A 675 -1.28 21.99 -5.10
N VAL A 676 -0.76 20.82 -4.73
CA VAL A 676 -1.23 19.55 -5.29
C VAL A 676 -2.66 19.22 -4.83
N GLY A 677 -2.96 19.42 -3.55
CA GLY A 677 -4.29 19.25 -2.97
C GLY A 677 -5.31 20.22 -3.55
N TRP A 678 -4.96 21.50 -3.74
CA TRP A 678 -5.81 22.47 -4.44
C TRP A 678 -6.02 22.06 -5.91
N GLY A 679 -4.99 21.51 -6.56
CA GLY A 679 -5.10 20.89 -7.88
C GLY A 679 -6.18 19.80 -7.95
N THR A 680 -6.39 18.99 -6.90
CA THR A 680 -7.50 18.02 -6.91
C THR A 680 -8.86 18.70 -6.98
N VAL A 681 -9.07 19.79 -6.23
CA VAL A 681 -10.30 20.61 -6.30
C VAL A 681 -10.45 21.23 -7.70
N MET A 682 -9.35 21.68 -8.31
CA MET A 682 -9.35 22.18 -9.68
C MET A 682 -9.65 21.08 -10.71
N THR A 683 -9.26 19.82 -10.50
CA THR A 683 -9.67 18.71 -11.41
C THR A 683 -11.15 18.42 -11.37
N GLU A 684 -11.82 18.62 -10.23
CA GLU A 684 -13.27 18.54 -10.18
C GLU A 684 -13.92 19.66 -10.99
N GLY A 685 -13.43 20.89 -10.82
CA GLY A 685 -13.79 22.03 -11.68
C GLY A 685 -13.55 21.75 -13.16
N LEU A 686 -12.43 21.12 -13.53
CA LEU A 686 -12.10 20.76 -14.91
C LEU A 686 -13.16 19.84 -15.53
N THR A 687 -13.65 18.83 -14.79
CA THR A 687 -14.71 17.96 -15.33
C THR A 687 -16.01 18.72 -15.60
N ILE A 688 -16.34 19.69 -14.74
CA ILE A 688 -17.54 20.55 -14.88
C ILE A 688 -17.38 21.50 -16.07
N PHE A 689 -16.27 22.24 -16.17
CA PHE A 689 -16.03 23.18 -17.28
C PHE A 689 -15.83 22.47 -18.62
N ALA A 690 -15.13 21.33 -18.66
CA ALA A 690 -14.99 20.51 -19.87
C ALA A 690 -16.36 19.96 -20.32
N THR A 691 -17.26 19.62 -19.38
CA THR A 691 -18.65 19.29 -19.71
C THR A 691 -19.38 20.48 -20.32
N SER A 692 -19.19 21.69 -19.77
CA SER A 692 -19.79 22.91 -20.33
C SER A 692 -19.30 23.18 -21.76
N LEU A 693 -17.99 23.06 -21.98
CA LEU A 693 -17.32 23.29 -23.26
C LEU A 693 -17.76 22.32 -24.37
N ALA A 694 -18.17 21.10 -24.00
CA ALA A 694 -18.58 20.05 -24.94
C ALA A 694 -19.87 20.31 -25.72
N THR A 695 -20.64 21.38 -25.43
CA THR A 695 -21.83 21.75 -26.23
C THR A 695 -21.67 23.08 -26.97
N ILE A 696 -20.51 23.71 -26.90
CA ILE A 696 -20.28 25.07 -27.42
C ILE A 696 -19.67 25.02 -28.83
N ASP A 697 -20.01 26.02 -29.64
CA ASP A 697 -19.46 26.20 -30.97
C ASP A 697 -18.50 27.39 -31.03
N GLY A 698 -17.19 27.13 -31.15
CA GLY A 698 -16.18 28.17 -31.30
C GLY A 698 -16.24 28.88 -32.67
N GLN A 699 -16.80 28.25 -33.70
CA GLN A 699 -16.98 28.89 -35.02
C GLN A 699 -18.01 30.01 -34.96
N ALA A 700 -19.11 29.81 -34.21
CA ALA A 700 -20.13 30.83 -34.02
C ALA A 700 -19.60 32.08 -33.29
N PHE A 701 -18.58 31.91 -32.44
CA PHE A 701 -17.86 33.04 -31.86
C PHE A 701 -16.99 33.75 -32.91
N LEU A 702 -16.20 33.00 -33.71
CA LEU A 702 -15.33 33.59 -34.74
C LEU A 702 -16.13 34.36 -35.81
N THR A 703 -17.29 33.87 -36.24
CA THR A 703 -18.12 34.57 -37.23
C THR A 703 -18.74 35.85 -36.66
N LYS A 704 -19.20 35.85 -35.40
CA LYS A 704 -19.67 37.06 -34.71
C LYS A 704 -18.55 38.06 -34.48
N LEU A 705 -17.35 37.61 -34.08
CA LEU A 705 -16.17 38.45 -33.90
C LEU A 705 -15.68 39.07 -35.22
N ALA A 706 -15.69 38.31 -36.31
CA ALA A 706 -15.38 38.85 -37.63
C ALA A 706 -16.38 39.93 -38.04
N LYS A 707 -17.68 39.67 -37.83
CA LYS A 707 -18.77 40.62 -38.12
C LYS A 707 -18.69 41.90 -37.28
N SER A 708 -18.38 41.81 -36.00
CA SER A 708 -18.18 43.00 -35.14
C SER A 708 -16.95 43.79 -35.56
N THR A 709 -15.84 43.11 -35.90
CA THR A 709 -14.61 43.74 -36.40
C THR A 709 -14.85 44.49 -37.71
N THR A 710 -15.61 43.92 -38.67
CA THR A 710 -15.96 44.62 -39.91
C THR A 710 -16.87 45.83 -39.69
N SER A 711 -17.75 45.79 -38.68
CA SER A 711 -18.66 46.90 -38.33
C SER A 711 -17.96 48.02 -37.55
N ALA A 712 -16.92 47.70 -36.78
CA ALA A 712 -16.15 48.68 -35.98
C ALA A 712 -15.41 49.71 -36.85
N THR A 713 -15.09 49.38 -38.10
CA THR A 713 -14.47 50.31 -39.07
C THR A 713 -15.38 51.50 -39.43
N SER A 714 -16.68 51.44 -39.10
CA SER A 714 -17.69 52.44 -39.46
C SER A 714 -18.20 53.31 -38.31
N SER A 715 -17.97 52.93 -37.04
CA SER A 715 -18.36 53.75 -35.88
C SER A 715 -17.64 53.31 -34.59
N GLN A 716 -16.84 54.20 -34.00
CA GLN A 716 -16.32 54.03 -32.64
C GLN A 716 -17.40 54.44 -31.61
N SER A 717 -18.05 53.47 -30.98
CA SER A 717 -18.87 53.68 -29.78
C SER A 717 -18.64 52.59 -28.73
N LEU A 718 -18.51 53.00 -27.48
CA LEU A 718 -18.27 52.10 -26.33
C LEU A 718 -19.45 51.12 -26.10
N ASP A 719 -20.66 51.51 -26.49
CA ASP A 719 -21.86 50.66 -26.44
C ASP A 719 -21.75 49.40 -27.32
N GLY A 720 -20.92 49.44 -28.37
CA GLY A 720 -20.69 48.31 -29.25
C GLY A 720 -20.03 47.12 -28.53
N GLU A 721 -19.05 47.41 -27.67
CA GLU A 721 -18.28 46.38 -26.96
C GLU A 721 -19.15 45.66 -25.91
N THR A 722 -19.93 46.42 -25.14
CA THR A 722 -20.91 45.85 -24.18
C THR A 722 -22.02 45.06 -24.88
N SER A 723 -22.46 45.46 -26.08
CA SER A 723 -23.47 44.71 -26.83
C SER A 723 -22.96 43.35 -27.33
N PHE A 724 -21.74 43.27 -27.84
CA PHE A 724 -21.09 42.02 -28.27
C PHE A 724 -20.89 41.03 -27.11
N ILE A 725 -20.48 41.56 -25.96
CA ILE A 725 -20.29 40.84 -24.69
C ILE A 725 -21.56 40.09 -24.24
N HIS A 726 -22.74 40.67 -24.46
CA HIS A 726 -24.04 40.10 -24.13
C HIS A 726 -24.71 39.33 -25.30
N GLU A 727 -24.10 39.29 -26.48
CA GLU A 727 -24.66 38.59 -27.63
C GLU A 727 -24.72 37.07 -27.39
N GLY A 728 -25.87 36.46 -27.70
CA GLY A 728 -26.06 35.02 -27.64
C GLY A 728 -25.36 34.30 -28.79
N LEU A 729 -24.72 33.16 -28.53
CA LEU A 729 -24.25 32.24 -29.58
C LEU A 729 -25.41 31.37 -30.08
N SER A 730 -25.17 30.57 -31.13
CA SER A 730 -26.14 29.60 -31.67
C SER A 730 -26.55 28.48 -30.69
N GLY A 731 -25.85 28.35 -29.55
CA GLY A 731 -26.14 27.43 -28.46
C GLY A 731 -26.97 28.04 -27.32
N GLN A 732 -26.61 27.69 -26.07
CA GLN A 732 -27.24 28.16 -24.83
C GLN A 732 -26.49 29.33 -24.16
N GLU A 733 -25.33 29.72 -24.68
CA GLU A 733 -24.38 30.59 -23.99
C GLU A 733 -24.22 31.95 -24.67
N THR A 734 -23.91 32.97 -23.88
CA THR A 734 -23.44 34.29 -24.36
C THR A 734 -21.93 34.28 -24.57
N VAL A 735 -21.41 35.26 -25.30
CA VAL A 735 -19.97 35.44 -25.54
C VAL A 735 -19.16 35.42 -24.23
N MET A 736 -19.63 36.12 -23.18
CA MET A 736 -18.95 36.11 -21.87
C MET A 736 -18.95 34.74 -21.18
N SER A 737 -20.07 34.03 -21.13
CA SER A 737 -20.14 32.71 -20.47
C SER A 737 -19.19 31.70 -21.13
N PHE A 738 -19.08 31.76 -22.46
CA PHE A 738 -18.11 30.99 -23.22
C PHE A 738 -16.66 31.39 -22.88
N LEU A 739 -16.32 32.68 -22.93
CA LEU A 739 -14.96 33.16 -22.65
C LEU A 739 -14.50 32.84 -21.21
N ILE A 740 -15.40 32.96 -20.23
CA ILE A 740 -15.12 32.58 -18.83
C ILE A 740 -14.88 31.08 -18.73
N THR A 741 -15.73 30.25 -19.34
CA THR A 741 -15.58 28.78 -19.32
C THR A 741 -14.29 28.33 -19.99
N LEU A 742 -13.96 28.93 -21.14
CA LEU A 742 -12.73 28.66 -21.89
C LEU A 742 -11.48 29.08 -21.10
N GLY A 743 -11.51 30.29 -20.53
CA GLY A 743 -10.45 30.84 -19.69
C GLY A 743 -10.19 30.00 -18.44
N CYS A 744 -11.25 29.62 -17.71
CA CYS A 744 -11.17 28.71 -16.56
C CYS A 744 -10.59 27.36 -16.96
N THR A 745 -10.99 26.80 -18.10
CA THR A 745 -10.47 25.51 -18.59
C THR A 745 -8.96 25.59 -18.86
N PHE A 746 -8.50 26.57 -19.63
CA PHE A 746 -7.07 26.75 -19.89
C PHE A 746 -6.28 27.11 -18.63
N PHE A 747 -6.82 27.94 -17.73
CA PHE A 747 -6.19 28.26 -16.46
C PHE A 747 -5.95 27.01 -15.61
N ILE A 748 -6.96 26.12 -15.48
CA ILE A 748 -6.81 24.88 -14.75
C ILE A 748 -5.77 23.97 -15.42
N LEU A 749 -5.81 23.80 -16.74
CA LEU A 749 -4.84 22.95 -17.44
C LEU A 749 -3.39 23.48 -17.33
N LEU A 750 -3.21 24.80 -17.40
CA LEU A 750 -1.92 25.46 -17.19
C LEU A 750 -1.44 25.32 -15.74
N TYR A 751 -2.32 25.55 -14.76
CA TYR A 751 -2.04 25.35 -13.34
C TYR A 751 -1.54 23.94 -13.06
N MET A 752 -2.22 22.93 -13.62
CA MET A 752 -1.88 21.52 -13.50
C MET A 752 -0.51 21.22 -14.12
N ALA A 753 -0.21 21.77 -15.30
CA ALA A 753 1.09 21.61 -15.97
C ALA A 753 2.23 22.23 -15.15
N VAL A 754 2.04 23.44 -14.64
CA VAL A 754 3.02 24.15 -13.80
C VAL A 754 3.25 23.41 -12.49
N VAL A 755 2.19 23.03 -11.76
CA VAL A 755 2.32 22.35 -10.47
C VAL A 755 2.94 20.96 -10.64
N ALA A 756 2.55 20.17 -11.64
CA ALA A 756 3.20 18.88 -11.92
C ALA A 756 4.70 19.06 -12.23
N THR A 757 5.06 20.08 -13.02
CA THR A 757 6.47 20.39 -13.33
C THR A 757 7.25 20.80 -12.07
N VAL A 758 6.65 21.63 -11.19
CA VAL A 758 7.25 22.04 -9.91
C VAL A 758 7.43 20.84 -8.97
N VAL A 759 6.44 19.93 -8.89
CA VAL A 759 6.53 18.67 -8.12
C VAL A 759 7.71 17.85 -8.65
N PHE A 760 7.76 17.59 -9.95
CA PHE A 760 8.81 16.79 -10.57
C PHE A 760 10.20 17.39 -10.32
N VAL A 761 10.40 18.69 -10.60
CA VAL A 761 11.70 19.35 -10.38
C VAL A 761 12.13 19.32 -8.91
N ARG A 762 11.21 19.53 -7.96
CA ARG A 762 11.53 19.56 -6.51
C ARG A 762 11.57 18.21 -5.80
N ARG A 763 11.07 17.13 -6.41
CA ARG A 763 10.95 15.80 -5.77
C ARG A 763 11.53 14.64 -6.58
N ARG A 764 12.14 14.87 -7.75
CA ARG A 764 12.76 13.82 -8.59
C ARG A 764 13.88 12.99 -7.94
N HIS A 765 14.49 13.49 -6.86
CA HIS A 765 15.67 12.88 -6.26
C HIS A 765 15.29 11.88 -5.15
N PRO A 766 15.89 10.68 -5.09
CA PRO A 766 15.61 9.70 -4.04
C PRO A 766 16.17 10.18 -2.69
N PHE A 767 15.29 10.30 -1.70
CA PHE A 767 15.64 10.69 -0.32
C PHE A 767 15.25 9.63 0.72
N LEU A 768 14.73 8.49 0.26
CA LEU A 768 14.38 7.32 1.08
C LEU A 768 14.99 6.05 0.46
N PRO A 769 15.31 5.02 1.27
CA PRO A 769 15.67 3.69 0.76
C PRO A 769 14.52 2.98 0.06
N ARG A 770 13.27 3.24 0.47
CA ARG A 770 12.06 2.59 -0.06
C ARG A 770 10.81 3.47 0.06
N GLN A 771 9.75 3.11 -0.65
CA GLN A 771 8.43 3.77 -0.54
C GLN A 771 7.74 3.39 0.78
N PRO A 772 7.21 4.35 1.57
CA PRO A 772 6.51 4.08 2.83
C PRO A 772 5.03 3.70 2.60
N SER A 773 4.77 2.78 1.67
CA SER A 773 3.41 2.47 1.18
C SER A 773 2.74 1.24 1.79
N SER A 774 3.50 0.41 2.49
CA SER A 774 3.02 -0.76 3.22
C SER A 774 3.35 -0.62 4.70
N ILE A 775 2.55 -1.24 5.57
CA ILE A 775 2.80 -1.24 7.02
C ILE A 775 4.21 -1.79 7.31
N ALA A 776 4.61 -2.87 6.63
CA ALA A 776 5.94 -3.45 6.75
C ALA A 776 7.06 -2.45 6.40
N SER A 777 6.88 -1.63 5.36
CA SER A 777 7.87 -0.61 4.98
C SER A 777 8.04 0.46 6.05
N VAL A 778 6.94 0.88 6.70
CA VAL A 778 6.94 1.85 7.81
C VAL A 778 7.53 1.25 9.08
N LEU A 779 7.19 0.00 9.41
CA LEU A 779 7.77 -0.71 10.56
C LEU A 779 9.29 -0.89 10.40
N ALA A 780 9.76 -1.22 9.20
CA ALA A 780 11.18 -1.26 8.87
C ALA A 780 11.88 0.11 8.95
N PHE A 781 11.15 1.24 8.97
CA PHE A 781 11.74 2.58 9.19
C PHE A 781 11.91 2.93 10.67
N VAL A 782 11.25 2.21 11.56
CA VAL A 782 11.29 2.42 13.02
C VAL A 782 12.01 1.26 13.73
N HIS A 783 12.52 0.29 12.96
CA HIS A 783 13.37 -0.79 13.45
C HIS A 783 14.60 -0.23 14.20
N GLN A 784 14.87 -0.79 15.38
CA GLN A 784 15.90 -0.36 16.36
C GLN A 784 15.93 1.11 16.79
N SER A 785 14.95 1.92 16.40
CA SER A 785 14.81 3.33 16.74
C SER A 785 14.62 3.57 18.25
N ARG A 786 15.35 4.52 18.83
CA ARG A 786 15.22 4.92 20.26
C ARG A 786 13.89 5.61 20.54
N MET A 787 13.33 6.31 19.56
CA MET A 787 11.97 6.87 19.56
C MET A 787 10.88 5.85 19.95
N LEU A 788 11.10 4.54 19.78
CA LEU A 788 10.14 3.52 20.25
C LEU A 788 9.85 3.60 21.76
N TYR A 789 10.80 4.05 22.59
CA TYR A 789 10.59 4.22 24.03
C TYR A 789 9.48 5.25 24.34
N ASP A 790 9.42 6.33 23.57
CA ASP A 790 8.40 7.39 23.71
C ASP A 790 6.98 6.87 23.46
N PHE A 791 6.86 5.83 22.63
CA PHE A 791 5.61 5.19 22.26
C PHE A 791 5.16 4.06 23.21
N VAL A 792 6.00 3.65 24.18
CA VAL A 792 5.60 2.67 25.20
C VAL A 792 4.40 3.21 26.00
N GLY A 793 3.39 2.36 26.19
CA GLY A 793 2.12 2.70 26.83
C GLY A 793 1.17 3.59 26.00
N THR A 794 1.53 4.03 24.79
CA THR A 794 0.71 4.97 23.99
C THR A 794 -0.33 4.31 23.08
N ALA A 795 -0.31 2.98 22.93
CA ALA A 795 -1.17 2.21 22.01
C ALA A 795 -2.69 2.45 22.17
N LYS A 796 -3.13 2.93 23.34
CA LYS A 796 -4.55 3.24 23.64
C LYS A 796 -4.92 4.72 23.49
N LEU A 797 -3.96 5.60 23.19
CA LEU A 797 -4.21 7.03 23.03
C LEU A 797 -4.82 7.34 21.65
N SER A 798 -5.66 8.37 21.60
CA SER A 798 -6.10 8.94 20.31
C SER A 798 -4.96 9.72 19.65
N ASN A 799 -4.99 9.89 18.33
CA ASN A 799 -3.99 10.69 17.59
C ASN A 799 -3.76 12.10 18.17
N ALA A 800 -4.82 12.75 18.69
CA ALA A 800 -4.70 14.05 19.36
C ALA A 800 -3.98 13.95 20.73
N GLY A 801 -4.31 12.95 21.54
CA GLY A 801 -3.63 12.70 22.82
C GLY A 801 -2.17 12.27 22.65
N MET A 802 -1.89 11.48 21.61
CA MET A 802 -0.54 11.08 21.21
C MET A 802 0.28 12.28 20.74
N THR A 803 -0.28 13.15 19.88
CA THR A 803 0.37 14.40 19.47
C THR A 803 0.72 15.27 20.66
N ARG A 804 -0.21 15.42 21.62
CA ARG A 804 0.01 16.18 22.84
C ARG A 804 1.12 15.58 23.72
N LYS A 805 1.13 14.26 23.95
CA LYS A 805 2.21 13.59 24.72
C LYS A 805 3.58 13.82 24.05
N LEU A 806 3.63 13.70 22.73
CA LEU A 806 4.83 13.93 21.92
C LEU A 806 5.32 15.39 21.99
N GLU A 807 4.41 16.36 21.95
CA GLU A 807 4.73 17.78 22.11
C GLU A 807 5.17 18.12 23.56
N GLU A 808 4.57 17.48 24.57
CA GLU A 808 4.94 17.66 25.99
C GLU A 808 6.36 17.15 26.32
N MET A 809 6.93 16.24 25.53
CA MET A 809 8.34 15.80 25.68
C MET A 809 9.36 16.74 25.03
N GLY A 810 8.93 17.67 24.16
CA GLY A 810 9.82 18.65 23.52
C GLY A 810 10.84 18.11 22.52
N LYS A 811 10.80 16.80 22.20
CA LYS A 811 11.76 16.11 21.32
C LYS A 811 11.58 16.48 19.84
N THR A 812 12.68 16.43 19.10
CA THR A 812 12.70 16.55 17.63
C THR A 812 13.20 15.26 16.98
N TYR A 813 12.72 14.98 15.78
CA TYR A 813 12.95 13.71 15.08
C TYR A 813 13.46 13.97 13.66
N GLY A 814 14.19 13.01 13.10
CA GLY A 814 14.72 13.09 11.74
C GLY A 814 14.61 11.76 11.00
N LEU A 815 15.02 11.77 9.73
CA LEU A 815 15.26 10.54 8.96
C LEU A 815 16.70 10.52 8.47
N GLY A 816 17.43 9.45 8.81
CA GLY A 816 18.86 9.33 8.55
C GLY A 816 19.47 8.10 9.21
N TRP A 817 20.79 8.16 9.42
CA TRP A 817 21.57 7.15 10.13
C TRP A 817 21.67 7.50 11.61
N PHE A 818 21.44 6.53 12.48
CA PHE A 818 21.47 6.66 13.93
C PHE A 818 22.01 5.39 14.58
N ASP A 819 22.52 5.49 15.80
CA ASP A 819 22.97 4.33 16.57
C ASP A 819 21.81 3.74 17.36
N GLY A 820 21.39 2.52 17.01
CA GLY A 820 20.19 1.87 17.53
C GLY A 820 20.28 1.44 18.99
N ARG A 821 19.24 0.75 19.43
CA ARG A 821 19.13 0.18 20.80
C ARG A 821 20.08 -0.99 21.07
N ASP A 822 20.56 -1.63 20.02
CA ASP A 822 21.58 -2.69 20.00
C ASP A 822 23.01 -2.17 19.79
N GLY A 823 23.19 -0.85 19.74
CA GLY A 823 24.49 -0.21 19.53
C GLY A 823 25.02 -0.27 18.09
N GLN A 824 24.26 -0.81 17.13
CA GLN A 824 24.63 -0.82 15.71
C GLN A 824 24.07 0.41 14.99
N THR A 825 24.71 0.83 13.90
CA THR A 825 24.24 2.01 13.13
C THR A 825 23.17 1.60 12.12
N HIS A 826 21.93 2.04 12.35
CA HIS A 826 20.75 1.76 11.53
C HIS A 826 20.34 2.97 10.67
N CYS A 827 19.49 2.73 9.67
CA CYS A 827 18.93 3.76 8.79
C CYS A 827 17.40 3.82 8.91
N GLY A 828 16.85 4.93 9.40
CA GLY A 828 15.41 5.04 9.63
C GLY A 828 14.97 6.39 10.18
N VAL A 829 13.87 6.38 10.92
CA VAL A 829 13.32 7.53 11.65
C VAL A 829 13.65 7.36 13.14
N ASP A 830 14.34 8.33 13.72
CA ASP A 830 14.66 8.34 15.15
C ASP A 830 14.68 9.79 15.71
N GLU A 831 14.84 9.90 17.02
CA GLU A 831 15.11 11.12 17.77
C GLU A 831 16.45 11.75 17.34
N GLU A 832 16.52 13.08 17.34
CA GLU A 832 17.75 13.83 17.06
C GLU A 832 18.63 13.96 18.32
N GLU A 833 19.96 13.99 18.22
CA GLU A 833 20.76 14.13 17.00
C GLU A 833 21.11 12.79 16.31
N LEU A 834 20.75 12.67 15.04
CA LEU A 834 21.17 11.59 14.14
C LEU A 834 22.67 11.66 13.79
N THR A 835 23.33 10.50 13.72
CA THR A 835 24.73 10.29 13.31
C THR A 835 25.01 10.79 11.88
N GLY A 836 24.04 10.70 10.96
CA GLY A 836 24.23 11.16 9.58
C GLY A 836 22.96 11.30 8.73
N ASN A 837 23.04 12.05 7.64
CA ASN A 837 21.95 12.16 6.65
C ASN A 837 21.87 10.92 5.78
N TYR A 838 20.67 10.47 5.42
CA TYR A 838 20.52 9.45 4.38
C TYR A 838 20.86 10.01 2.99
N LYS A 839 21.85 9.39 2.31
CA LYS A 839 22.14 9.57 0.89
C LYS A 839 21.84 8.27 0.16
N HIS A 840 21.01 8.31 -0.89
CA HIS A 840 20.64 7.11 -1.64
C HIS A 840 21.87 6.50 -2.34
N GLY A 841 22.02 5.18 -2.22
CA GLY A 841 23.18 4.44 -2.74
C GLY A 841 24.40 4.39 -1.79
N ILE A 842 24.42 5.15 -0.69
CA ILE A 842 25.51 5.08 0.31
C ILE A 842 25.02 4.31 1.54
N ASN A 843 25.70 3.21 1.85
CA ASN A 843 25.44 2.42 3.06
C ASN A 843 26.48 2.76 4.15
N TYR A 844 26.09 3.62 5.11
CA TYR A 844 26.98 4.06 6.18
C TYR A 844 27.24 2.98 7.25
N ALA A 845 26.46 1.89 7.31
CA ALA A 845 26.81 0.74 8.16
C ALA A 845 28.11 0.03 7.69
N HIS A 846 28.55 0.26 6.45
CA HIS A 846 29.87 -0.16 5.95
C HIS A 846 30.98 0.87 6.30
N GLY A 847 30.65 1.88 7.10
CA GLY A 847 31.36 3.14 7.33
C GLY A 847 32.67 3.08 8.11
N ASN A 848 33.42 1.98 8.01
CA ASN A 848 34.83 1.93 8.41
C ASN A 848 35.76 1.52 7.24
N LYS A 849 35.23 1.52 6.00
CA LYS A 849 35.95 1.16 4.77
C LYS A 849 35.75 2.21 3.66
N PRO A 850 36.29 3.44 3.81
CA PRO A 850 36.12 4.52 2.82
C PRO A 850 36.61 4.15 1.41
N TRP A 851 37.48 3.14 1.26
CA TRP A 851 37.92 2.60 -0.03
C TRP A 851 36.87 1.73 -0.76
N LEU A 852 35.76 1.36 -0.12
CA LEU A 852 34.62 0.68 -0.76
C LEU A 852 33.53 1.65 -1.24
N THR A 853 33.63 2.94 -0.90
CA THR A 853 32.65 3.95 -1.30
C THR A 853 33.13 4.65 -2.57
N GLU A 854 32.30 4.71 -3.61
CA GLU A 854 32.64 5.48 -4.81
C GLU A 854 32.83 6.96 -4.46
N TRP A 855 34.02 7.50 -4.72
CA TRP A 855 34.40 8.87 -4.35
C TRP A 855 33.50 9.95 -4.99
N GLN A 856 32.76 9.60 -6.04
CA GLN A 856 31.80 10.47 -6.74
C GLN A 856 30.50 10.75 -5.94
N LEU A 857 30.29 10.06 -4.81
CA LEU A 857 29.09 10.16 -3.98
C LEU A 857 29.22 11.12 -2.77
N PHE A 858 30.41 11.68 -2.53
CA PHE A 858 30.69 12.59 -1.41
C PHE A 858 30.23 14.03 -1.65
#